data_AF-A0ABD0KJR8-F1
#
_entry.id   AF-A0ABD0KJR8-F1
#
_cell.length_a   1.000
_cell.length_b   1.000
_cell.length_c   1.000
_cell.angle_alpha   90.00
_cell.angle_beta   90.00
_cell.angle_gamma   90.00
#
_symmetry.space_group_name_H-M   'P 1'
#
loop_
_entity.id
_entity.type
_entity.pdbx_description
1 polymer ?
#
loop_
_entity_poly.entity_id
_entity_poly.type
_entity_poly.pdbx_seq_one_letter_code
_entity_poly.pdbx_strand_id
1 'polypeptide(L)'
;MTGFRVLAFLLVAFCFVCLGYAGKTTNSTNSKLPAYFLTRNDIRSRPEVLEKVPPGGGNAVVDVEVSMIPVDILNVDDVRQVVSASIILYMLWTDRALSWSLSDPSIPDILSLPANEVWTPDLWVVNGATSEQRMPKTYVSDVFAFSDGVMSLTTTPVVDVTCKMDLRAYPFDTQYCSFLLFVSSTAPINASYAEDEVFTADGGRFRFSTGAEWSLEKQTVERRFLLTYVYLEFKWTLKRKTTYFVISFLVPIVLTSYMNTLVFLMPVECGERVSYLVSIFVSTAVFVSFCTDVLPQGLDQPPLIMYLVLGTMMQSAVLLVINSLILRRFHGHPRSQHVAMPTEETALSRARPFAVYSAESPVAATDLRTSEQPAAGGSETGSGVPNASKPKVGLRSPLRSANMVSSLTADTCFMLGVPSLVVSDLDLVRDVLVKKFGLFPNRVTNQILNYKPWSENLLNLKDDQWKHVRSQLSPTFSAGKLKKMTLAIERVVKNLQSHVKSKAETGEEVELKKLCQSYAIDNIAGVAFGLQVDSLNDPDDPFKKHSTDLTNFSNVFVILIVMFPFMIPVLRKFGITFPPQSANRFFTGVLDSALKERRLESKKHTDFLQLLVEAEREGEAQGPVDAEIDHGDQLTTSKQWTRKGLTQDEMYGNTLSFLFAGNETLSTAMSFTLFCLTANPDCLAKAQAEVDAKLGKKSVTYETAMELTYLDMCMNEAMRILDREAHEDTEIDGYHVTKGMRIVIPVISIHRDPAIWPDPMTFDPERHTPEARATRHPYAFMPFGLGPRNCIGMRLAQLEIRMAIATILQHFTPVLCDKSVYPPRLQKFKFESEDGLWVKFQARA
;
A
#
# COMPACT_ATOMS: atom_id res chain seq x y z
N MET A 1 -13.34 24.21 39.29
CA MET A 1 -11.86 24.31 39.15
C MET A 1 -11.19 22.97 38.79
N THR A 2 -11.84 21.82 38.99
CA THR A 2 -11.28 20.48 38.68
C THR A 2 -10.97 20.26 37.19
N GLY A 3 -11.93 20.46 36.27
CA GLY A 3 -11.73 20.14 34.84
C GLY A 3 -10.53 20.82 34.16
N PHE A 4 -10.16 22.04 34.58
CA PHE A 4 -8.99 22.74 34.03
C PHE A 4 -7.65 22.08 34.45
N ARG A 5 -7.62 21.34 35.57
CA ARG A 5 -6.46 20.53 35.95
C ARG A 5 -6.39 19.25 35.12
N VAL A 6 -7.52 18.56 34.89
CA VAL A 6 -7.57 17.33 34.07
C VAL A 6 -7.08 17.59 32.64
N LEU A 7 -7.54 18.67 32.01
CA LEU A 7 -7.12 19.04 30.65
C LEU A 7 -5.61 19.36 30.58
N ALA A 8 -5.06 20.04 31.58
CA ALA A 8 -3.61 20.26 31.70
C ALA A 8 -2.85 18.95 31.98
N PHE A 9 -3.46 18.01 32.70
CA PHE A 9 -2.82 16.74 33.06
C PHE A 9 -2.70 15.78 31.87
N LEU A 10 -3.75 15.67 31.05
CA LEU A 10 -3.71 14.94 29.78
C LEU A 10 -2.60 15.45 28.86
N LEU A 11 -2.36 16.77 28.82
CA LEU A 11 -1.26 17.36 28.05
C LEU A 11 0.13 16.98 28.58
N VAL A 12 0.32 16.88 29.89
CA VAL A 12 1.60 16.49 30.52
C VAL A 12 1.88 14.99 30.36
N ALA A 13 0.87 14.14 30.56
CA ALA A 13 0.99 12.70 30.32
C ALA A 13 1.33 12.39 28.85
N PHE A 14 0.73 13.12 27.91
CA PHE A 14 1.00 13.01 26.47
C PHE A 14 2.47 13.30 26.14
N CYS A 15 3.11 14.28 26.81
CA CYS A 15 4.54 14.55 26.61
C CYS A 15 5.43 13.38 27.06
N PHE A 16 5.13 12.72 28.18
CA PHE A 16 5.96 11.61 28.68
C PHE A 16 5.81 10.32 27.84
N VAL A 17 4.59 9.99 27.38
CA VAL A 17 4.39 8.83 26.50
C VAL A 17 5.11 9.01 25.16
N CYS A 18 5.11 10.22 24.58
CA CYS A 18 5.85 10.51 23.35
C CYS A 18 7.38 10.57 23.53
N LEU A 19 7.91 10.70 24.76
CA LEU A 19 9.35 10.76 25.05
C LEU A 19 9.97 9.40 25.42
N GLY A 20 9.17 8.32 25.46
CA GLY A 20 9.62 6.98 25.83
C GLY A 20 10.70 6.34 24.92
N TYR A 21 11.01 6.95 23.78
CA TYR A 21 12.03 6.48 22.82
C TYR A 21 13.14 7.52 22.53
N ALA A 22 13.46 8.38 23.50
CA ALA A 22 14.47 9.44 23.37
C ALA A 22 15.65 9.31 24.38
N GLY A 23 16.32 8.16 24.40
CA GLY A 23 17.51 7.90 25.23
C GLY A 23 18.79 8.65 24.82
N LYS A 24 18.72 9.97 24.60
CA LYS A 24 19.89 10.83 24.31
C LYS A 24 20.27 11.70 25.51
N THR A 25 21.50 11.51 25.99
CA THR A 25 22.08 12.25 27.11
C THR A 25 22.25 13.73 26.78
N THR A 26 21.42 14.58 27.38
CA THR A 26 21.57 16.04 27.34
C THR A 26 22.14 16.55 28.66
N ASN A 27 23.35 17.10 28.62
CA ASN A 27 23.99 17.72 29.79
C ASN A 27 23.28 19.03 30.15
N SER A 28 22.37 18.97 31.12
CA SER A 28 21.90 20.14 31.88
C SER A 28 22.16 19.92 33.38
N THR A 29 22.46 21.00 34.10
CA THR A 29 22.96 20.94 35.48
C THR A 29 21.87 20.55 36.46
N ASN A 30 21.89 19.28 36.87
CA ASN A 30 20.84 18.62 37.64
C ASN A 30 20.88 18.96 39.14
N SER A 31 20.26 20.07 39.54
CA SER A 31 20.10 20.44 40.97
C SER A 31 18.96 19.70 41.67
N LYS A 32 17.95 19.19 40.94
CA LYS A 32 16.77 18.53 41.51
C LYS A 32 16.89 17.00 41.70
N LEU A 33 17.84 16.36 41.03
CA LEU A 33 17.99 14.90 41.07
C LEU A 33 18.18 14.32 42.49
N PRO A 34 18.97 14.94 43.41
CA PRO A 34 19.10 14.46 44.78
C PRO A 34 17.77 14.47 45.55
N ALA A 35 16.99 15.57 45.45
CA ALA A 35 15.69 15.68 46.11
C ALA A 35 14.66 14.67 45.57
N TYR A 36 14.66 14.42 44.26
CA TYR A 36 13.83 13.37 43.64
C TYR A 36 14.14 12.00 44.23
N PHE A 37 15.42 11.59 44.27
CA PHE A 37 15.79 10.28 44.81
C PHE A 37 15.57 10.15 46.32
N LEU A 38 15.82 11.20 47.11
CA LEU A 38 15.56 11.19 48.55
C LEU A 38 14.07 11.02 48.85
N THR A 39 13.19 11.80 48.19
CA THR A 39 11.73 11.72 48.41
C THR A 39 11.17 10.37 47.94
N ARG A 40 11.65 9.86 46.79
CA ARG A 40 11.27 8.52 46.28
C ARG A 40 11.71 7.39 47.23
N ASN A 41 12.89 7.51 47.85
CA ASN A 41 13.41 6.50 48.77
C ASN A 41 12.72 6.54 50.14
N ASP A 42 12.34 7.73 50.64
CA ASP A 42 11.51 7.89 51.84
C ASP A 42 10.15 7.19 51.67
N ILE A 43 9.43 7.49 50.58
CA ILE A 43 8.12 6.85 50.31
C ILE A 43 8.27 5.33 50.20
N ARG A 44 9.32 4.84 49.52
CA ARG A 44 9.63 3.40 49.41
C ARG A 44 10.01 2.72 50.73
N SER A 45 10.38 3.44 51.78
CA SER A 45 10.70 2.87 53.09
C SER A 45 9.52 2.85 54.07
N ARG A 46 8.37 3.42 53.69
CA ARG A 46 7.15 3.43 54.52
C ARG A 46 6.56 2.01 54.62
N PRO A 47 6.19 1.51 55.82
CA PRO A 47 5.68 0.15 56.02
C PRO A 47 4.50 -0.20 55.11
N GLU A 48 3.60 0.76 54.87
CA GLU A 48 2.40 0.62 54.05
C GLU A 48 2.72 0.26 52.59
N VAL A 49 3.84 0.77 52.05
CA VAL A 49 4.35 0.43 50.72
C VAL A 49 4.96 -0.97 50.70
N LEU A 50 5.76 -1.30 51.72
CA LEU A 50 6.44 -2.59 51.82
C LEU A 50 5.45 -3.76 51.95
N GLU A 51 4.37 -3.55 52.69
CA GLU A 51 3.28 -4.54 52.88
C GLU A 51 2.23 -4.51 51.75
N LYS A 52 2.21 -3.46 50.91
CA LYS A 52 1.27 -3.27 49.79
C LYS A 52 -0.20 -3.39 50.21
N VAL A 53 -0.55 -2.76 51.33
CA VAL A 53 -1.91 -2.74 51.88
C VAL A 53 -2.76 -1.72 51.10
N PRO A 54 -4.04 -1.98 50.80
CA PRO A 54 -4.93 -0.95 50.25
C PRO A 54 -5.05 0.27 51.18
N PRO A 55 -5.23 1.49 50.64
CA PRO A 55 -5.31 2.72 51.42
C PRO A 55 -6.27 2.62 52.62
N GLY A 56 -5.78 2.97 53.81
CA GLY A 56 -6.59 2.93 55.04
C GLY A 56 -6.75 1.54 55.68
N GLY A 57 -5.91 0.56 55.34
CA GLY A 57 -5.70 -0.63 56.18
C GLY A 57 -6.78 -1.70 56.04
N GLY A 58 -7.22 -2.00 54.82
CA GLY A 58 -8.12 -3.12 54.51
C GLY A 58 -9.60 -2.93 54.88
N ASN A 59 -9.92 -2.08 55.86
CA ASN A 59 -11.31 -1.83 56.30
C ASN A 59 -11.88 -0.48 55.84
N ALA A 60 -11.06 0.44 55.31
CA ALA A 60 -11.51 1.72 54.79
C ALA A 60 -12.11 1.59 53.39
N VAL A 61 -13.01 2.51 53.01
CA VAL A 61 -13.50 2.61 51.63
C VAL A 61 -12.46 3.31 50.77
N VAL A 62 -12.10 2.71 49.64
CA VAL A 62 -11.22 3.31 48.62
C VAL A 62 -12.07 3.73 47.42
N ASP A 63 -12.15 5.03 47.16
CA ASP A 63 -12.69 5.55 45.90
C ASP A 63 -11.69 5.27 44.77
N VAL A 64 -12.16 4.64 43.70
CA VAL A 64 -11.37 4.35 42.49
C VAL A 64 -12.15 4.79 41.27
N GLU A 65 -11.60 5.76 40.54
CA GLU A 65 -12.13 6.24 39.27
C GLU A 65 -11.44 5.49 38.13
N VAL A 66 -12.23 4.95 37.19
CA VAL A 66 -11.75 4.14 36.06
C VAL A 66 -12.33 4.66 34.74
N SER A 67 -11.46 5.22 33.90
CA SER A 67 -11.79 5.57 32.51
C SER A 67 -11.24 4.49 31.56
N MET A 68 -12.07 4.07 30.61
CA MET A 68 -11.69 3.16 29.53
C MET A 68 -11.71 3.91 28.19
N ILE A 69 -10.56 3.97 27.53
CA ILE A 69 -10.37 4.61 26.23
C ILE A 69 -10.14 3.51 25.18
N PRO A 70 -11.00 3.38 24.15
CA PRO A 70 -10.83 2.39 23.09
C PRO A 70 -9.64 2.75 22.19
N VAL A 71 -8.77 1.79 21.88
CA VAL A 71 -7.63 1.99 20.96
C VAL A 71 -7.91 1.38 19.60
N ASP A 72 -8.20 0.08 19.55
CA ASP A 72 -8.53 -0.66 18.32
C ASP A 72 -9.41 -1.89 18.65
N ILE A 73 -10.14 -2.39 17.66
CA ILE A 73 -10.82 -3.69 17.68
C ILE A 73 -9.95 -4.66 16.86
N LEU A 74 -9.27 -5.56 17.56
CA LEU A 74 -8.33 -6.51 16.97
C LEU A 74 -9.06 -7.64 16.24
N ASN A 75 -10.18 -8.10 16.77
CA ASN A 75 -11.01 -9.14 16.16
C ASN A 75 -12.48 -9.05 16.62
N VAL A 76 -13.40 -9.49 15.78
CA VAL A 76 -14.82 -9.72 16.11
C VAL A 76 -15.19 -11.10 15.56
N ASP A 77 -15.26 -12.10 16.43
CA ASP A 77 -15.63 -13.45 16.06
C ASP A 77 -17.17 -13.56 16.09
N ASP A 78 -17.80 -13.28 14.95
CA ASP A 78 -19.26 -13.42 14.73
C ASP A 78 -19.75 -14.85 15.04
N VAL A 79 -18.89 -15.88 14.98
CA VAL A 79 -19.25 -17.30 15.23
C VAL A 79 -19.20 -17.63 16.71
N ARG A 80 -18.14 -17.24 17.41
CA ARG A 80 -17.98 -17.47 18.86
C ARG A 80 -18.68 -16.42 19.72
N GLN A 81 -19.18 -15.34 19.12
CA GLN A 81 -19.83 -14.22 19.81
C GLN A 81 -18.86 -13.52 20.78
N VAL A 82 -17.64 -13.23 20.28
CA VAL A 82 -16.53 -12.63 21.05
C VAL A 82 -15.99 -11.38 20.34
N VAL A 83 -15.68 -10.34 21.12
CA VAL A 83 -14.94 -9.16 20.66
C VAL A 83 -13.60 -9.09 21.38
N SER A 84 -12.52 -9.02 20.60
CA SER A 84 -11.15 -8.80 21.07
C SER A 84 -10.76 -7.34 20.81
N ALA A 85 -10.49 -6.58 21.86
CA ALA A 85 -10.17 -5.16 21.75
C ALA A 85 -8.89 -4.79 22.52
N SER A 86 -8.15 -3.81 21.98
CA SER A 86 -7.10 -3.11 22.71
C SER A 86 -7.69 -1.84 23.33
N ILE A 87 -7.47 -1.66 24.63
CA ILE A 87 -7.98 -0.53 25.41
C ILE A 87 -6.85 0.09 26.23
N ILE A 88 -6.91 1.40 26.44
CA ILE A 88 -6.19 2.07 27.53
C ILE A 88 -7.15 2.14 28.71
N LEU A 89 -6.72 1.67 29.86
CA LEU A 89 -7.40 1.89 31.14
C LEU A 89 -6.58 2.88 31.96
N TYR A 90 -7.23 3.97 32.34
CA TYR A 90 -6.70 4.97 33.25
C TYR A 90 -7.41 4.83 34.59
N MET A 91 -6.63 4.68 35.65
CA MET A 91 -7.13 4.54 37.02
C MET A 91 -6.61 5.67 37.89
N LEU A 92 -7.50 6.28 38.66
CA LEU A 92 -7.20 7.25 39.72
C LEU A 92 -7.70 6.71 41.07
N TRP A 93 -6.88 6.82 42.11
CA TRP A 93 -7.30 6.61 43.49
C TRP A 93 -6.55 7.57 44.42
N THR A 94 -6.98 7.70 45.67
CA THR A 94 -6.26 8.52 46.67
C THR A 94 -5.59 7.61 47.69
N ASP A 95 -4.28 7.81 47.90
CA ASP A 95 -3.54 7.25 49.03
C ASP A 95 -2.77 8.34 49.78
N ARG A 96 -3.29 8.72 50.96
CA ARG A 96 -2.67 9.74 51.81
C ARG A 96 -1.36 9.27 52.45
N ALA A 97 -1.13 7.95 52.59
CA ALA A 97 0.13 7.43 53.13
C ALA A 97 1.32 7.69 52.18
N LEU A 98 1.05 7.98 50.90
CA LEU A 98 2.04 8.25 49.86
C LEU A 98 2.22 9.74 49.55
N SER A 99 1.53 10.63 50.27
CA SER A 99 1.64 12.09 50.10
C SER A 99 2.95 12.68 50.67
N TRP A 100 3.32 13.90 50.25
CA TRP A 100 4.46 14.66 50.78
C TRP A 100 4.28 16.18 50.68
N SER A 101 5.02 16.93 51.50
CA SER A 101 4.91 18.40 51.57
C SER A 101 5.86 19.09 50.59
N LEU A 102 5.32 19.95 49.71
CA LEU A 102 6.07 20.85 48.82
C LEU A 102 6.68 22.06 49.55
N SER A 103 7.33 21.81 50.69
CA SER A 103 7.94 22.84 51.55
C SER A 103 9.24 23.43 51.01
N ASP A 104 9.86 22.78 50.01
CA ASP A 104 11.02 23.26 49.26
C ASP A 104 10.75 23.14 47.74
N PRO A 105 10.88 24.21 46.94
CA PRO A 105 10.71 24.17 45.48
C PRO A 105 11.74 23.29 44.75
N SER A 106 12.73 22.71 45.41
CA SER A 106 13.59 21.65 44.85
C SER A 106 12.84 20.32 44.65
N ILE A 107 11.86 20.03 45.51
CA ILE A 107 11.08 18.78 45.56
C ILE A 107 10.16 18.69 44.33
N PRO A 108 9.99 17.50 43.71
CA PRO A 108 9.04 17.29 42.63
C PRO A 108 7.58 17.22 43.13
N ASP A 109 6.64 17.65 42.28
CA ASP A 109 5.18 17.51 42.51
C ASP A 109 4.63 16.14 42.06
N ILE A 110 5.39 15.43 41.23
CA ILE A 110 5.06 14.11 40.67
C ILE A 110 6.23 13.16 40.87
N LEU A 111 5.97 11.94 41.35
CA LEU A 111 6.95 10.87 41.51
C LEU A 111 6.54 9.61 40.73
N SER A 112 7.50 9.02 40.03
CA SER A 112 7.32 7.77 39.28
C SER A 112 7.65 6.58 40.18
N LEU A 113 6.66 5.76 40.53
CA LEU A 113 6.80 4.58 41.40
C LEU A 113 6.49 3.30 40.59
N PRO A 114 7.38 2.29 40.57
CA PRO A 114 7.11 1.04 39.86
C PRO A 114 5.83 0.37 40.37
N ALA A 115 4.93 -0.01 39.46
CA ALA A 115 3.62 -0.60 39.81
C ALA A 115 3.72 -1.99 40.49
N ASN A 116 4.91 -2.58 40.56
CA ASN A 116 5.22 -3.79 41.32
C ASN A 116 5.77 -3.51 42.73
N GLU A 117 5.98 -2.24 43.12
CA GLU A 117 6.47 -1.84 44.44
C GLU A 117 5.36 -1.29 45.35
N VAL A 118 4.32 -0.66 44.78
CA VAL A 118 3.14 -0.13 45.50
C VAL A 118 1.91 -1.06 45.39
N TRP A 119 0.86 -0.79 46.16
CA TRP A 119 -0.47 -1.38 45.93
C TRP A 119 -1.12 -0.77 44.68
N THR A 120 -1.88 -1.60 43.94
CA THR A 120 -2.66 -1.17 42.76
C THR A 120 -4.03 -1.87 42.77
N PRO A 121 -5.13 -1.21 42.37
CA PRO A 121 -6.42 -1.88 42.20
C PRO A 121 -6.33 -3.05 41.20
N ASP A 122 -6.92 -4.20 41.51
CA ASP A 122 -6.95 -5.36 40.60
C ASP A 122 -8.26 -5.41 39.80
N LEU A 123 -8.15 -5.24 38.47
CA LEU A 123 -9.27 -5.27 37.54
C LEU A 123 -9.56 -6.67 36.97
N TRP A 124 -10.85 -6.97 36.85
CA TRP A 124 -11.41 -8.22 36.33
C TRP A 124 -12.47 -7.93 35.26
N VAL A 125 -12.59 -8.82 34.28
CA VAL A 125 -13.58 -8.77 33.20
C VAL A 125 -14.59 -9.90 33.41
N VAL A 126 -15.79 -9.56 33.88
CA VAL A 126 -16.79 -10.55 34.34
C VAL A 126 -17.34 -11.39 33.20
N ASN A 127 -17.51 -10.79 32.02
CA ASN A 127 -17.95 -11.46 30.80
C ASN A 127 -16.79 -11.82 29.85
N GLY A 128 -15.58 -12.00 30.39
CA GLY A 128 -14.41 -12.43 29.63
C GLY A 128 -14.67 -13.77 28.92
N ALA A 129 -14.22 -13.88 27.67
CA ALA A 129 -14.36 -15.11 26.87
C ALA A 129 -13.31 -16.18 27.27
N THR A 130 -12.22 -15.76 27.90
CA THR A 130 -11.17 -16.61 28.46
C THR A 130 -11.51 -17.11 29.85
N SER A 131 -11.00 -18.29 30.23
CA SER A 131 -11.08 -18.81 31.61
C SER A 131 -10.32 -17.93 32.62
N GLU A 132 -9.34 -17.17 32.16
CA GLU A 132 -8.69 -16.13 32.94
C GLU A 132 -9.51 -14.84 32.85
N GLN A 133 -10.22 -14.52 33.93
CA GLN A 133 -11.06 -13.31 34.06
C GLN A 133 -10.32 -12.11 34.69
N ARG A 134 -9.12 -12.31 35.23
CA ARG A 134 -8.26 -11.23 35.72
C ARG A 134 -7.56 -10.58 34.53
N MET A 135 -7.51 -9.26 34.46
CA MET A 135 -6.83 -8.60 33.34
C MET A 135 -5.32 -8.93 33.32
N PRO A 136 -4.75 -9.26 32.15
CA PRO A 136 -3.32 -9.52 32.02
C PRO A 136 -2.56 -8.19 32.17
N LYS A 137 -1.55 -8.17 33.05
CA LYS A 137 -0.68 -7.02 33.30
C LYS A 137 0.44 -6.91 32.23
N THR A 138 0.05 -6.97 30.95
CA THR A 138 0.96 -7.08 29.80
C THR A 138 1.84 -5.85 29.61
N TYR A 139 1.25 -4.65 29.76
CA TYR A 139 1.94 -3.37 29.74
C TYR A 139 1.30 -2.45 30.78
N VAL A 140 2.03 -2.21 31.87
CA VAL A 140 1.60 -1.42 33.02
C VAL A 140 2.63 -0.30 33.19
N SER A 141 2.19 0.97 33.27
CA SER A 141 3.09 2.08 33.53
C SER A 141 3.63 2.05 34.96
N ASP A 142 4.66 2.86 35.25
CA ASP A 142 4.86 3.33 36.62
C ASP A 142 3.56 3.99 37.12
N VAL A 143 3.27 3.86 38.41
CA VAL A 143 2.26 4.66 39.11
C VAL A 143 2.85 6.07 39.27
N PHE A 144 2.16 7.07 38.75
CA PHE A 144 2.50 8.47 39.04
C PHE A 144 1.77 8.91 40.30
N ALA A 145 2.54 9.10 41.36
CA ALA A 145 2.10 9.67 42.62
C ALA A 145 2.16 11.20 42.57
N PHE A 146 1.18 11.87 43.16
CA PHE A 146 1.14 13.32 43.33
C PHE A 146 1.38 13.72 44.78
N SER A 147 1.89 14.93 44.99
CA SER A 147 2.21 15.46 46.32
C SER A 147 1.02 15.48 47.29
N ASP A 148 -0.20 15.67 46.77
CA ASP A 148 -1.46 15.65 47.52
C ASP A 148 -1.98 14.24 47.88
N GLY A 149 -1.31 13.19 47.42
CA GLY A 149 -1.68 11.79 47.66
C GLY A 149 -2.64 11.20 46.62
N VAL A 150 -2.95 11.89 45.53
CA VAL A 150 -3.60 11.24 44.37
C VAL A 150 -2.59 10.33 43.66
N MET A 151 -3.03 9.14 43.25
CA MET A 151 -2.24 8.15 42.53
C MET A 151 -2.90 7.89 41.18
N SER A 152 -2.10 7.84 40.11
CA SER A 152 -2.58 7.50 38.77
C SER A 152 -1.80 6.35 38.13
N LEU A 153 -2.52 5.46 37.44
CA LEU A 153 -1.95 4.30 36.75
C LEU A 153 -2.57 4.14 35.36
N THR A 154 -1.73 3.91 34.36
CA THR A 154 -2.16 3.59 32.99
C THR A 154 -1.75 2.16 32.64
N THR A 155 -2.68 1.38 32.09
CA THR A 155 -2.42 0.03 31.61
C THR A 155 -3.10 -0.19 30.27
N THR A 156 -2.48 -0.95 29.36
CA THR A 156 -2.99 -1.16 28.00
C THR A 156 -3.25 -2.66 27.71
N PRO A 157 -4.26 -3.28 28.35
CA PRO A 157 -4.56 -4.68 28.13
C PRO A 157 -5.25 -4.90 26.77
N VAL A 158 -5.11 -6.13 26.27
CA VAL A 158 -6.05 -6.71 25.31
C VAL A 158 -7.11 -7.45 26.11
N VAL A 159 -8.38 -7.29 25.73
CA VAL A 159 -9.53 -7.88 26.40
C VAL A 159 -10.43 -8.62 25.41
N ASP A 160 -10.71 -9.88 25.70
CA ASP A 160 -11.66 -10.71 24.95
C ASP A 160 -12.97 -10.80 25.73
N VAL A 161 -14.05 -10.18 25.23
CA VAL A 161 -15.38 -10.19 25.87
C VAL A 161 -16.42 -10.96 25.08
N THR A 162 -17.27 -11.69 25.79
CA THR A 162 -18.48 -12.28 25.20
C THR A 162 -19.52 -11.18 24.90
N CYS A 163 -19.99 -11.15 23.66
CA CYS A 163 -20.97 -10.19 23.15
C CYS A 163 -21.97 -10.92 22.25
N LYS A 164 -23.25 -10.98 22.67
CA LYS A 164 -24.30 -11.56 21.83
C LYS A 164 -24.72 -10.55 20.74
N MET A 165 -24.62 -10.99 19.49
CA MET A 165 -24.83 -10.18 18.29
C MET A 165 -26.16 -10.53 17.60
N ASP A 166 -26.80 -9.55 16.98
CA ASP A 166 -27.96 -9.75 16.11
C ASP A 166 -27.56 -9.56 14.65
N LEU A 167 -27.55 -10.65 13.87
CA LEU A 167 -27.18 -10.66 12.46
C LEU A 167 -28.37 -10.70 11.50
N ARG A 168 -29.61 -10.47 11.97
CA ARG A 168 -30.81 -10.42 11.10
C ARG A 168 -30.65 -9.44 9.94
N ALA A 169 -30.06 -8.27 10.21
CA ALA A 169 -29.85 -7.19 9.26
C ALA A 169 -28.52 -7.27 8.48
N TYR A 170 -27.74 -8.34 8.63
CA TYR A 170 -26.41 -8.47 8.02
C TYR A 170 -26.44 -8.26 6.49
N PRO A 171 -25.49 -7.49 5.92
CA PRO A 171 -24.30 -6.88 6.56
C PRO A 171 -24.52 -5.45 7.09
N PHE A 172 -25.77 -4.98 7.17
CA PHE A 172 -26.14 -3.65 7.69
C PHE A 172 -26.44 -3.68 9.20
N ASP A 173 -25.83 -4.63 9.91
CA ASP A 173 -26.03 -4.88 11.32
C ASP A 173 -25.29 -3.88 12.24
N THR A 174 -25.77 -3.77 13.48
CA THR A 174 -25.21 -2.88 14.50
C THR A 174 -25.31 -3.61 15.85
N GLN A 175 -24.16 -3.80 16.49
CA GLN A 175 -23.99 -4.65 17.67
C GLN A 175 -23.80 -3.81 18.93
N TYR A 176 -24.23 -4.35 20.07
CA TYR A 176 -24.24 -3.67 21.37
C TYR A 176 -23.45 -4.51 22.37
N CYS A 177 -22.14 -4.34 22.38
CA CYS A 177 -21.23 -5.13 23.22
C CYS A 177 -20.98 -4.44 24.56
N SER A 178 -21.07 -5.19 25.66
CA SER A 178 -20.89 -4.67 27.01
C SER A 178 -19.62 -5.26 27.62
N PHE A 179 -18.74 -4.39 28.12
CA PHE A 179 -17.54 -4.78 28.87
C PHE A 179 -17.86 -4.59 30.36
N LEU A 180 -18.01 -5.69 31.10
CA LEU A 180 -18.33 -5.67 32.53
C LEU A 180 -17.06 -5.70 33.37
N LEU A 181 -16.60 -4.52 33.79
CA LEU A 181 -15.40 -4.38 34.62
C LEU A 181 -15.76 -4.44 36.11
N PHE A 182 -14.96 -5.20 36.86
CA PHE A 182 -15.04 -5.33 38.31
C PHE A 182 -13.70 -4.97 38.95
N VAL A 183 -13.72 -4.11 39.97
CA VAL A 183 -12.54 -3.80 40.77
C VAL A 183 -12.54 -4.69 42.01
N SER A 184 -11.59 -5.60 42.11
CA SER A 184 -11.44 -6.52 43.23
C SER A 184 -10.41 -5.99 44.23
N SER A 185 -10.74 -6.07 45.51
CA SER A 185 -9.89 -5.65 46.63
C SER A 185 -10.32 -6.35 47.92
N THR A 186 -9.39 -6.41 48.89
CA THR A 186 -9.70 -6.81 50.27
C THR A 186 -10.45 -5.71 51.04
N ALA A 187 -10.43 -4.48 50.54
CA ALA A 187 -11.14 -3.33 51.08
C ALA A 187 -12.38 -2.97 50.22
N PRO A 188 -13.47 -2.43 50.80
CA PRO A 188 -14.63 -1.99 50.04
C PRO A 188 -14.25 -0.86 49.06
N ILE A 189 -14.58 -1.02 47.78
CA ILE A 189 -14.30 -0.03 46.73
C ILE A 189 -15.58 0.65 46.25
N ASN A 190 -15.52 1.98 46.15
CA ASN A 190 -16.54 2.79 45.51
C ASN A 190 -16.05 3.18 44.09
N ALA A 191 -16.44 2.39 43.08
CA ALA A 191 -16.01 2.63 41.71
C ALA A 191 -16.80 3.78 41.05
N SER A 192 -16.08 4.72 40.43
CA SER A 192 -16.62 5.81 39.61
C SER A 192 -16.00 5.82 38.21
N TYR A 193 -16.51 6.67 37.33
CA TYR A 193 -16.00 6.91 35.98
C TYR A 193 -15.99 8.42 35.74
N ALA A 194 -15.05 8.91 34.93
CA ALA A 194 -15.14 10.25 34.39
C ALA A 194 -16.17 10.27 33.24
N GLU A 195 -17.03 11.29 33.19
CA GLU A 195 -17.71 11.65 31.95
C GLU A 195 -16.71 12.34 31.01
N ASP A 196 -15.73 11.58 30.55
CA ASP A 196 -14.91 11.97 29.41
C ASP A 196 -15.84 12.12 28.19
N GLU A 197 -15.89 13.31 27.60
CA GLU A 197 -16.55 13.50 26.31
C GLU A 197 -15.93 12.50 25.33
N VAL A 198 -16.76 11.62 24.76
CA VAL A 198 -16.32 10.75 23.65
C VAL A 198 -15.88 11.69 22.54
N PHE A 199 -14.56 11.87 22.37
CA PHE A 199 -13.95 12.72 21.37
C PHE A 199 -14.35 12.22 19.99
N THR A 200 -15.47 12.77 19.52
CA THR A 200 -16.00 12.52 18.19
C THR A 200 -14.95 12.95 17.17
N ALA A 201 -14.98 12.29 16.01
CA ALA A 201 -14.19 12.75 14.87
C ALA A 201 -14.42 14.26 14.68
N ASP A 202 -13.34 14.96 14.32
CA ASP A 202 -13.20 16.42 14.23
C ASP A 202 -12.70 17.15 15.51
N GLY A 203 -12.55 16.45 16.66
CA GLY A 203 -12.18 17.05 17.96
C GLY A 203 -10.72 16.97 18.46
N GLY A 204 -9.85 16.14 17.88
CA GLY A 204 -8.39 16.13 18.15
C GLY A 204 -7.85 15.26 19.31
N ARG A 205 -6.85 14.43 18.98
CA ARG A 205 -6.12 13.44 19.83
C ARG A 205 -6.92 12.16 20.16
N PHE A 206 -6.18 11.05 20.32
CA PHE A 206 -6.68 9.66 20.41
C PHE A 206 -7.81 9.32 19.41
N ARG A 207 -7.47 9.37 18.11
CA ARG A 207 -8.32 8.80 17.06
C ARG A 207 -8.33 7.28 17.20
N PHE A 208 -9.44 6.73 17.68
CA PHE A 208 -9.72 5.29 17.67
C PHE A 208 -9.41 4.70 16.30
N SER A 209 -8.59 3.65 16.26
CA SER A 209 -8.32 2.91 15.04
C SER A 209 -9.56 2.11 14.69
N THR A 210 -10.23 2.48 13.59
CA THR A 210 -11.35 1.68 13.10
C THR A 210 -10.78 0.45 12.37
N GLY A 211 -10.66 -0.67 13.08
CA GLY A 211 -10.28 -1.98 12.51
C GLY A 211 -11.03 -2.31 11.21
N ALA A 212 -10.43 -3.14 10.35
CA ALA A 212 -10.75 -3.23 8.91
C ALA A 212 -12.26 -3.33 8.59
N GLU A 213 -13.02 -4.11 9.36
CA GLU A 213 -14.43 -4.41 9.11
C GLU A 213 -15.43 -3.63 9.98
N TRP A 214 -14.99 -2.98 11.05
CA TRP A 214 -15.87 -2.40 12.08
C TRP A 214 -15.58 -0.93 12.39
N SER A 215 -16.55 -0.29 13.01
CA SER A 215 -16.47 1.09 13.52
C SER A 215 -17.23 1.20 14.84
N LEU A 216 -16.65 1.91 15.81
CA LEU A 216 -17.28 2.25 17.08
C LEU A 216 -18.02 3.58 16.91
N GLU A 217 -19.36 3.57 16.91
CA GLU A 217 -20.15 4.80 16.82
C GLU A 217 -20.30 5.50 18.18
N LYS A 218 -20.35 4.74 19.27
CA LYS A 218 -20.56 5.29 20.61
C LYS A 218 -20.01 4.37 21.71
N GLN A 219 -19.39 4.97 22.72
CA GLN A 219 -19.22 4.39 24.06
C GLN A 219 -20.22 5.07 25.02
N THR A 220 -20.79 4.29 25.94
CA THR A 220 -21.50 4.78 27.13
C THR A 220 -21.08 3.93 28.32
N VAL A 221 -21.10 4.49 29.54
CA VAL A 221 -20.76 3.77 30.77
C VAL A 221 -21.90 3.86 31.77
N GLU A 222 -22.25 2.72 32.37
CA GLU A 222 -23.29 2.62 33.40
C GLU A 222 -22.74 1.89 34.63
N ARG A 223 -22.99 2.46 35.82
CA ARG A 223 -22.64 1.81 37.09
C ARG A 223 -23.75 0.83 37.47
N ARG A 224 -23.44 -0.47 37.48
CA ARG A 224 -24.34 -1.53 37.96
C ARG A 224 -23.97 -2.00 39.36
N PHE A 225 -24.97 -2.52 40.06
CA PHE A 225 -24.86 -3.07 41.40
C PHE A 225 -25.38 -4.50 41.41
N LEU A 226 -24.62 -5.44 41.96
CA LEU A 226 -25.07 -6.82 42.19
C LEU A 226 -24.76 -7.18 43.65
N LEU A 227 -25.81 -7.26 44.49
CA LEU A 227 -25.68 -7.41 45.93
C LEU A 227 -24.77 -6.32 46.53
N THR A 228 -23.62 -6.69 47.09
CA THR A 228 -22.62 -5.78 47.69
C THR A 228 -21.56 -5.30 46.69
N TYR A 229 -21.57 -5.77 45.45
CA TYR A 229 -20.51 -5.51 44.47
C TYR A 229 -20.92 -4.46 43.42
N VAL A 230 -19.96 -3.62 43.04
CA VAL A 230 -20.12 -2.56 42.04
C VAL A 230 -19.40 -2.98 40.75
N TYR A 231 -20.07 -2.80 39.62
CA TYR A 231 -19.55 -3.08 38.29
C TYR A 231 -19.67 -1.84 37.41
N LEU A 232 -18.68 -1.61 36.55
CA LEU A 232 -18.74 -0.61 35.50
C LEU A 232 -19.03 -1.34 34.18
N GLU A 233 -20.20 -1.08 33.59
CA GLU A 233 -20.59 -1.59 32.29
C GLU A 233 -20.29 -0.55 31.22
N PHE A 234 -19.24 -0.77 30.43
CA PHE A 234 -18.96 0.04 29.25
C PHE A 234 -19.65 -0.59 28.04
N LYS A 235 -20.69 0.06 27.52
CA LYS A 235 -21.43 -0.38 26.33
C LYS A 235 -20.84 0.29 25.09
N TRP A 236 -20.48 -0.52 24.09
CA TRP A 236 -19.99 -0.12 22.78
C TRP A 236 -21.07 -0.40 21.72
N THR A 237 -21.41 0.61 20.94
CA THR A 237 -22.22 0.48 19.72
C THR A 237 -21.28 0.29 18.52
N LEU A 238 -21.20 -0.92 18.00
CA LEU A 238 -20.36 -1.32 16.89
C LEU A 238 -21.16 -1.44 15.61
N LYS A 239 -20.62 -0.93 14.49
CA LYS A 239 -21.29 -0.91 13.19
C LYS A 239 -20.37 -1.42 12.08
N ARG A 240 -20.89 -2.34 11.28
CA ARG A 240 -20.13 -3.04 10.23
C ARG A 240 -19.91 -2.14 9.02
N LYS A 241 -18.71 -2.20 8.43
CA LYS A 241 -18.35 -1.50 7.19
C LYS A 241 -18.89 -2.29 5.99
N THR A 242 -20.14 -1.99 5.63
CA THR A 242 -20.95 -2.78 4.69
C THR A 242 -20.38 -2.96 3.29
N THR A 243 -19.52 -2.04 2.82
CA THR A 243 -19.07 -1.95 1.41
C THR A 243 -18.53 -3.27 0.84
N TYR A 244 -17.66 -3.96 1.58
CA TYR A 244 -17.10 -5.25 1.14
C TYR A 244 -18.19 -6.30 1.00
N PHE A 245 -19.01 -6.48 2.04
CA PHE A 245 -20.08 -7.48 2.08
C PHE A 245 -21.18 -7.22 1.04
N VAL A 246 -21.49 -5.97 0.72
CA VAL A 246 -22.42 -5.59 -0.37
C VAL A 246 -21.87 -6.03 -1.73
N ILE A 247 -20.58 -5.84 -1.98
CA ILE A 247 -19.93 -6.28 -3.23
C ILE A 247 -19.82 -7.80 -3.29
N SER A 248 -19.44 -8.46 -2.19
CA SER A 248 -19.18 -9.90 -2.14
C SER A 248 -20.46 -10.75 -2.08
N PHE A 249 -21.56 -10.24 -1.53
CA PHE A 249 -22.82 -11.00 -1.42
C PHE A 249 -23.98 -10.41 -2.22
N LEU A 250 -24.33 -9.12 -2.05
CA LEU A 250 -25.54 -8.57 -2.65
C LEU A 250 -25.45 -8.43 -4.18
N VAL A 251 -24.29 -8.02 -4.70
CA VAL A 251 -24.07 -7.86 -6.16
C VAL A 251 -24.20 -9.21 -6.90
N PRO A 252 -23.55 -10.32 -6.47
CA PRO A 252 -23.80 -11.65 -7.05
C PRO A 252 -25.27 -12.07 -7.06
N ILE A 253 -26.01 -11.86 -5.97
CA ILE A 253 -27.44 -12.24 -5.86
C ILE A 253 -28.30 -11.46 -6.89
N VAL A 254 -28.07 -10.15 -7.02
CA VAL A 254 -28.77 -9.32 -8.01
C VAL A 254 -28.40 -9.74 -9.44
N LEU A 255 -27.12 -10.02 -9.69
CA LEU A 255 -26.67 -10.47 -11.01
C LEU A 255 -27.23 -11.85 -11.40
N THR A 256 -27.25 -12.84 -10.51
CA THR A 256 -27.82 -14.18 -10.82
C THR A 256 -29.33 -14.12 -11.00
N SER A 257 -30.05 -13.34 -10.18
CA SER A 257 -31.49 -13.10 -10.37
C SER A 257 -31.79 -12.41 -11.71
N TYR A 258 -30.95 -11.46 -12.14
CA TYR A 258 -31.07 -10.83 -13.46
C TYR A 258 -30.76 -11.82 -14.59
N MET A 259 -29.64 -12.55 -14.52
CA MET A 259 -29.26 -13.58 -15.51
C MET A 259 -30.38 -14.64 -15.70
N ASN A 260 -31.03 -15.06 -14.61
CA ASN A 260 -32.20 -15.94 -14.65
C ASN A 260 -33.31 -15.41 -15.58
N THR A 261 -33.60 -14.11 -15.55
CA THR A 261 -34.65 -13.52 -16.42
C THR A 261 -34.27 -13.46 -17.89
N LEU A 262 -32.97 -13.40 -18.21
CA LEU A 262 -32.50 -13.34 -19.61
C LEU A 262 -32.80 -14.62 -20.41
N VAL A 263 -33.19 -15.73 -19.76
CA VAL A 263 -33.65 -16.95 -20.45
C VAL A 263 -34.81 -16.69 -21.41
N PHE A 264 -35.64 -15.67 -21.15
CA PHE A 264 -36.76 -15.29 -22.01
C PHE A 264 -36.35 -14.51 -23.26
N LEU A 265 -35.11 -13.99 -23.32
CA LEU A 265 -34.54 -13.35 -24.52
C LEU A 265 -33.90 -14.36 -25.48
N MET A 266 -33.56 -15.56 -25.01
CA MET A 266 -33.06 -16.63 -25.88
C MET A 266 -34.19 -17.23 -26.71
N PRO A 267 -33.97 -17.57 -28.01
CA PRO A 267 -34.95 -18.30 -28.81
C PRO A 267 -35.36 -19.65 -28.18
N VAL A 268 -36.53 -20.17 -28.54
CA VAL A 268 -37.02 -21.48 -28.02
C VAL A 268 -36.31 -22.64 -28.72
N GLU A 269 -35.81 -22.38 -29.93
CA GLU A 269 -35.08 -23.29 -30.81
C GLU A 269 -33.65 -23.60 -30.31
N CYS A 270 -33.11 -22.79 -29.39
CA CYS A 270 -31.76 -22.96 -28.85
C CYS A 270 -31.74 -23.99 -27.71
N GLY A 271 -31.27 -25.21 -27.99
CA GLY A 271 -31.16 -26.29 -26.98
C GLY A 271 -30.32 -25.92 -25.74
N GLU A 272 -29.38 -24.99 -25.87
CA GLU A 272 -28.56 -24.45 -24.77
C GLU A 272 -29.39 -23.74 -23.68
N ARG A 273 -30.63 -23.33 -23.98
CA ARG A 273 -31.54 -22.62 -23.07
C ARG A 273 -31.82 -23.38 -21.76
N VAL A 274 -31.78 -24.72 -21.78
CA VAL A 274 -31.88 -25.53 -20.55
C VAL A 274 -30.55 -25.55 -19.81
N SER A 275 -29.44 -25.77 -20.54
CA SER A 275 -28.08 -25.81 -19.97
C SER A 275 -27.77 -24.54 -19.17
N TYR A 276 -28.06 -23.37 -19.75
CA TYR A 276 -27.92 -22.06 -19.12
C TYR A 276 -28.60 -21.97 -17.73
N LEU A 277 -29.86 -22.42 -17.62
CA LEU A 277 -30.58 -22.40 -16.34
C LEU A 277 -30.03 -23.44 -15.35
N VAL A 278 -29.57 -24.61 -15.81
CA VAL A 278 -28.89 -25.59 -14.95
C VAL A 278 -27.59 -25.01 -14.40
N SER A 279 -26.79 -24.33 -15.23
CA SER A 279 -25.55 -23.65 -14.79
C SER A 279 -25.83 -22.56 -13.74
N ILE A 280 -26.87 -21.74 -13.92
CA ILE A 280 -27.26 -20.71 -12.93
C ILE A 280 -27.76 -21.37 -11.64
N PHE A 281 -28.58 -22.42 -11.72
CA PHE A 281 -29.06 -23.16 -10.54
C PHE A 281 -27.90 -23.77 -9.74
N VAL A 282 -26.95 -24.44 -10.40
CA VAL A 282 -25.76 -25.01 -9.76
C VAL A 282 -24.86 -23.91 -9.17
N SER A 283 -24.63 -22.82 -9.90
CA SER A 283 -23.86 -21.67 -9.39
C SER A 283 -24.52 -21.04 -8.15
N THR A 284 -25.86 -20.93 -8.15
CA THR A 284 -26.62 -20.44 -6.98
C THR A 284 -26.49 -21.41 -5.80
N ALA A 285 -26.55 -22.73 -6.02
CA ALA A 285 -26.41 -23.74 -4.98
C ALA A 285 -24.99 -23.76 -4.36
N VAL A 286 -23.93 -23.59 -5.17
CA VAL A 286 -22.56 -23.43 -4.66
C VAL A 286 -22.44 -22.14 -3.83
N PHE A 287 -23.08 -21.06 -4.27
CA PHE A 287 -23.11 -19.80 -3.53
C PHE A 287 -23.89 -19.89 -2.20
N VAL A 288 -24.96 -20.70 -2.12
CA VAL A 288 -25.62 -21.05 -0.84
C VAL A 288 -24.63 -21.73 0.11
N SER A 289 -23.86 -22.72 -0.37
CA SER A 289 -22.86 -23.42 0.47
C SER A 289 -21.83 -22.45 1.05
N PHE A 290 -21.28 -21.56 0.21
CA PHE A 290 -20.36 -20.51 0.66
C PHE A 290 -21.02 -19.58 1.70
N CYS A 291 -22.29 -19.21 1.52
CA CYS A 291 -23.01 -18.42 2.53
C CYS A 291 -23.20 -19.18 3.85
N THR A 292 -23.37 -20.50 3.85
CA THR A 292 -23.49 -21.31 5.08
C THR A 292 -22.15 -21.61 5.76
N ASP A 293 -21.03 -21.45 5.06
CA ASP A 293 -19.68 -21.58 5.60
C ASP A 293 -19.19 -20.25 6.23
N VAL A 294 -19.66 -19.11 5.73
CA VAL A 294 -19.28 -17.77 6.23
C VAL A 294 -20.25 -17.21 7.29
N LEU A 295 -21.54 -17.53 7.24
CA LEU A 295 -22.52 -17.07 8.23
C LEU A 295 -22.54 -18.00 9.46
N PRO A 296 -22.61 -17.45 10.69
CA PRO A 296 -22.38 -18.25 11.90
C PRO A 296 -23.52 -19.23 12.21
N GLN A 297 -23.12 -20.45 12.55
CA GLN A 297 -24.02 -21.56 12.84
C GLN A 297 -24.46 -21.51 14.32
N GLY A 298 -25.68 -21.01 14.58
CA GLY A 298 -26.23 -20.88 15.93
C GLY A 298 -27.15 -19.68 16.19
N LEU A 299 -27.42 -18.85 15.17
CA LEU A 299 -28.32 -17.69 15.31
C LEU A 299 -29.77 -18.09 15.63
N ASP A 300 -30.40 -17.37 16.58
CA ASP A 300 -31.83 -17.54 16.92
C ASP A 300 -32.77 -17.31 15.72
N GLN A 301 -32.34 -16.50 14.73
CA GLN A 301 -33.02 -16.26 13.46
C GLN A 301 -31.98 -16.10 12.33
N PRO A 302 -32.19 -16.70 11.14
CA PRO A 302 -31.24 -16.57 10.04
C PRO A 302 -31.26 -15.16 9.41
N PRO A 303 -30.13 -14.67 8.88
CA PRO A 303 -30.04 -13.35 8.26
C PRO A 303 -30.98 -13.14 7.05
N LEU A 304 -31.46 -11.92 6.85
CA LEU A 304 -32.32 -11.55 5.72
C LEU A 304 -31.71 -11.91 4.36
N ILE A 305 -30.37 -11.83 4.22
CA ILE A 305 -29.69 -12.17 2.98
C ILE A 305 -29.82 -13.66 2.61
N MET A 306 -29.92 -14.57 3.60
CA MET A 306 -30.12 -16.00 3.34
C MET A 306 -31.48 -16.26 2.67
N TYR A 307 -32.53 -15.56 3.10
CA TYR A 307 -33.85 -15.62 2.44
C TYR A 307 -33.82 -15.10 1.00
N LEU A 308 -32.99 -14.08 0.70
CA LEU A 308 -32.80 -13.60 -0.67
C LEU A 308 -32.10 -14.65 -1.55
N VAL A 309 -31.02 -15.28 -1.07
CA VAL A 309 -30.33 -16.35 -1.83
C VAL A 309 -31.28 -17.52 -2.09
N LEU A 310 -31.97 -18.01 -1.05
CA LEU A 310 -32.96 -19.10 -1.19
C LEU A 310 -34.09 -18.72 -2.14
N GLY A 311 -34.55 -17.47 -2.11
CA GLY A 311 -35.50 -16.92 -3.08
C GLY A 311 -35.00 -16.99 -4.53
N THR A 312 -33.74 -16.61 -4.80
CA THR A 312 -33.14 -16.75 -6.13
C THR A 312 -32.95 -18.21 -6.55
N MET A 313 -32.66 -19.12 -5.62
CA MET A 313 -32.57 -20.56 -5.90
C MET A 313 -33.94 -21.15 -6.28
N MET A 314 -35.02 -20.74 -5.58
CA MET A 314 -36.39 -21.11 -5.95
C MET A 314 -36.80 -20.50 -7.29
N GLN A 315 -36.42 -19.25 -7.58
CA GLN A 315 -36.64 -18.60 -8.88
C GLN A 315 -35.98 -19.41 -10.02
N SER A 316 -34.70 -19.80 -9.86
CA SER A 316 -33.97 -20.67 -10.80
C SER A 316 -34.72 -21.99 -11.06
N ALA A 317 -35.18 -22.66 -9.99
CA ALA A 317 -35.89 -23.94 -10.08
C ALA A 317 -37.26 -23.82 -10.78
N VAL A 318 -38.04 -22.78 -10.47
CA VAL A 318 -39.33 -22.50 -11.11
C VAL A 318 -39.14 -22.19 -12.60
N LEU A 319 -38.11 -21.41 -12.96
CA LEU A 319 -37.77 -21.13 -14.35
C LEU A 319 -37.34 -22.39 -15.11
N LEU A 320 -36.60 -23.32 -14.48
CA LEU A 320 -36.28 -24.63 -15.05
C LEU A 320 -37.53 -25.44 -15.41
N VAL A 321 -38.49 -25.53 -14.49
CA VAL A 321 -39.76 -26.24 -14.73
C VAL A 321 -40.58 -25.58 -15.84
N ILE A 322 -40.74 -24.25 -15.80
CA ILE A 322 -41.48 -23.50 -16.82
C ILE A 322 -40.86 -23.67 -18.21
N ASN A 323 -39.55 -23.52 -18.35
CA ASN A 323 -38.88 -23.65 -19.65
C ASN A 323 -38.94 -25.11 -20.17
N SER A 324 -38.85 -26.10 -19.28
CA SER A 324 -39.04 -27.52 -19.65
C SER A 324 -40.45 -27.81 -20.16
N LEU A 325 -41.49 -27.20 -19.57
CA LEU A 325 -42.87 -27.31 -20.04
C LEU A 325 -43.10 -26.58 -21.37
N ILE A 326 -42.49 -25.41 -21.58
CA ILE A 326 -42.52 -24.68 -22.85
C ILE A 326 -41.90 -25.52 -23.97
N LEU A 327 -40.70 -26.06 -23.76
CA LEU A 327 -40.01 -26.91 -24.74
C LEU A 327 -40.81 -28.19 -25.04
N ARG A 328 -41.36 -28.86 -24.02
CA ARG A 328 -42.24 -30.01 -24.20
C ARG A 328 -43.50 -29.68 -25.01
N ARG A 329 -44.06 -28.48 -24.87
CA ARG A 329 -45.22 -28.03 -25.66
C ARG A 329 -44.85 -27.63 -27.09
N PHE A 330 -43.68 -27.04 -27.29
CA PHE A 330 -43.16 -26.63 -28.60
C PHE A 330 -42.83 -27.84 -29.48
N HIS A 331 -42.07 -28.81 -28.95
CA HIS A 331 -41.73 -30.05 -29.65
C HIS A 331 -42.86 -31.10 -29.64
N GLY A 332 -43.85 -30.95 -28.76
CA GLY A 332 -44.99 -31.88 -28.63
C GLY A 332 -46.08 -31.71 -29.69
N HIS A 333 -46.01 -30.68 -30.54
CA HIS A 333 -46.94 -30.49 -31.66
C HIS A 333 -46.40 -31.15 -32.94
N PRO A 334 -47.08 -32.14 -33.54
CA PRO A 334 -46.62 -32.75 -34.78
C PRO A 334 -46.74 -31.77 -35.95
N ARG A 335 -45.63 -31.47 -36.61
CA ARG A 335 -45.63 -30.78 -37.92
C ARG A 335 -46.06 -31.76 -39.00
N SER A 336 -47.25 -31.57 -39.56
CA SER A 336 -47.76 -32.39 -40.67
C SER A 336 -47.74 -31.64 -42.02
N GLN A 337 -47.35 -32.39 -43.06
CA GLN A 337 -47.32 -32.07 -44.49
C GLN A 337 -46.05 -31.39 -45.07
N HIS A 338 -45.34 -32.17 -45.89
CA HIS A 338 -44.46 -31.70 -46.95
C HIS A 338 -45.28 -31.47 -48.23
N VAL A 339 -44.92 -30.45 -49.02
CA VAL A 339 -44.92 -30.49 -50.48
C VAL A 339 -43.57 -29.93 -50.94
N ALA A 340 -42.99 -30.49 -52.00
CA ALA A 340 -41.61 -30.21 -52.43
C ALA A 340 -41.54 -29.25 -53.63
N MET A 341 -40.35 -28.70 -53.86
CA MET A 341 -39.85 -28.41 -55.21
C MET A 341 -38.52 -29.16 -55.42
N PRO A 342 -38.21 -29.68 -56.63
CA PRO A 342 -37.01 -30.49 -56.86
C PRO A 342 -35.72 -29.66 -56.95
N THR A 343 -34.61 -30.37 -56.79
CA THR A 343 -33.23 -29.92 -56.99
C THR A 343 -32.96 -29.39 -58.40
N GLU A 344 -32.25 -28.27 -58.49
CA GLU A 344 -31.49 -27.92 -59.69
C GLU A 344 -30.00 -28.29 -59.47
N GLU A 345 -29.64 -29.53 -59.81
CA GLU A 345 -28.22 -29.93 -59.92
C GLU A 345 -27.65 -29.38 -61.23
N THR A 346 -27.13 -28.15 -61.21
CA THR A 346 -26.09 -27.75 -62.17
C THR A 346 -25.28 -26.54 -61.67
N ALA A 347 -24.01 -26.49 -62.09
CA ALA A 347 -23.14 -25.32 -62.03
C ALA A 347 -22.87 -24.69 -60.64
N LEU A 348 -22.12 -25.41 -59.76
CA LEU A 348 -20.87 -24.84 -59.21
C LEU A 348 -19.91 -25.89 -58.62
N SER A 349 -19.25 -26.62 -59.50
CA SER A 349 -18.14 -27.52 -59.16
C SER A 349 -16.84 -26.75 -58.86
N ARG A 350 -16.66 -26.19 -57.65
CA ARG A 350 -15.36 -25.66 -57.20
C ARG A 350 -15.17 -25.63 -55.66
N ALA A 351 -13.94 -25.97 -55.25
CA ALA A 351 -13.39 -25.99 -53.89
C ALA A 351 -13.92 -27.10 -52.93
N ARG A 352 -13.01 -27.64 -52.11
CA ARG A 352 -13.25 -28.70 -51.11
C ARG A 352 -13.12 -28.13 -49.68
N PRO A 353 -13.79 -28.69 -48.66
CA PRO A 353 -13.57 -28.34 -47.27
C PRO A 353 -12.44 -29.17 -46.62
N PHE A 354 -11.73 -28.57 -45.67
CA PHE A 354 -11.05 -29.23 -44.55
C PHE A 354 -11.25 -28.30 -43.33
N ALA A 355 -11.99 -28.62 -42.27
CA ALA A 355 -12.10 -29.83 -41.45
C ALA A 355 -10.98 -29.96 -40.39
N VAL A 356 -11.32 -29.59 -39.15
CA VAL A 356 -10.66 -30.03 -37.92
C VAL A 356 -11.77 -30.44 -36.96
N TYR A 357 -11.67 -31.63 -36.37
CA TYR A 357 -12.63 -32.19 -35.44
C TYR A 357 -12.16 -31.98 -33.99
N SER A 358 -13.08 -31.71 -33.07
CA SER A 358 -12.88 -31.96 -31.64
C SER A 358 -13.26 -33.39 -31.29
N ALA A 359 -12.52 -34.04 -30.40
CA ALA A 359 -12.90 -35.33 -29.83
C ALA A 359 -12.55 -35.36 -28.32
N GLU A 360 -13.57 -35.54 -27.49
CA GLU A 360 -13.43 -35.91 -26.08
C GLU A 360 -13.56 -37.44 -25.93
N SER A 361 -12.93 -38.01 -24.91
CA SER A 361 -13.47 -39.23 -24.26
C SER A 361 -12.99 -39.36 -22.82
N PRO A 362 -13.89 -39.64 -21.85
CA PRO A 362 -13.52 -40.14 -20.52
C PRO A 362 -13.37 -41.67 -20.53
N VAL A 363 -12.73 -42.23 -19.49
CA VAL A 363 -12.37 -43.66 -19.39
C VAL A 363 -13.11 -44.34 -18.23
N ALA A 364 -13.65 -45.54 -18.45
CA ALA A 364 -13.98 -46.52 -17.41
C ALA A 364 -14.10 -47.96 -17.94
N ALA A 365 -13.90 -48.92 -17.03
CA ALA A 365 -14.34 -50.34 -17.06
C ALA A 365 -13.55 -51.41 -17.87
N THR A 366 -12.75 -52.17 -17.11
CA THR A 366 -12.62 -53.66 -17.07
C THR A 366 -12.00 -54.51 -18.19
N ASP A 367 -10.92 -55.18 -17.80
CA ASP A 367 -10.59 -56.62 -17.96
C ASP A 367 -10.54 -57.32 -19.33
N LEU A 368 -9.35 -57.87 -19.61
CA LEU A 368 -9.20 -59.28 -20.01
C LEU A 368 -7.80 -59.82 -19.65
N ARG A 369 -7.72 -61.11 -19.28
CA ARG A 369 -6.50 -61.85 -18.94
C ARG A 369 -6.30 -63.00 -19.94
N THR A 370 -5.11 -63.15 -20.51
CA THR A 370 -4.56 -64.47 -20.90
C THR A 370 -3.04 -64.48 -21.10
N SER A 371 -2.47 -65.59 -20.64
CA SER A 371 -1.28 -66.36 -21.06
C SER A 371 -0.92 -66.39 -22.56
N GLU A 372 0.27 -66.81 -23.04
CA GLU A 372 1.53 -67.30 -22.41
C GLU A 372 2.71 -67.32 -23.43
N GLN A 373 3.96 -67.14 -22.95
CA GLN A 373 5.26 -67.83 -23.27
C GLN A 373 5.65 -68.37 -24.69
N PRO A 374 6.93 -68.78 -24.96
CA PRO A 374 8.23 -68.48 -24.30
C PRO A 374 9.47 -68.25 -25.25
N ALA A 375 10.65 -68.02 -24.63
CA ALA A 375 11.98 -68.62 -24.93
C ALA A 375 13.13 -67.77 -25.53
N ALA A 376 14.34 -68.05 -25.01
CA ALA A 376 15.71 -67.63 -25.38
C ALA A 376 16.07 -66.12 -25.30
N GLY A 377 17.23 -65.70 -24.77
CA GLY A 377 18.26 -66.43 -24.01
C GLY A 377 19.57 -65.63 -23.89
N GLY A 378 20.26 -65.65 -22.74
CA GLY A 378 21.58 -64.98 -22.58
C GLY A 378 21.96 -64.56 -21.15
N SER A 379 23.11 -65.07 -20.71
CA SER A 379 24.03 -64.74 -19.61
C SER A 379 24.24 -63.23 -19.27
N GLU A 380 24.79 -62.82 -18.10
CA GLU A 380 25.52 -63.58 -17.06
C GLU A 380 25.45 -62.99 -15.62
N THR A 381 25.75 -63.85 -14.64
CA THR A 381 26.16 -63.72 -13.22
C THR A 381 26.29 -62.35 -12.48
N GLY A 382 25.99 -62.33 -11.16
CA GLY A 382 26.22 -61.14 -10.30
C GLY A 382 25.70 -61.14 -8.84
N SER A 383 25.57 -62.31 -8.20
CA SER A 383 25.09 -62.58 -6.82
C SER A 383 25.28 -61.52 -5.69
N GLY A 384 24.20 -61.22 -4.94
CA GLY A 384 24.25 -60.56 -3.60
C GLY A 384 22.86 -60.38 -2.95
N VAL A 385 22.55 -61.11 -1.86
CA VAL A 385 21.19 -61.31 -1.28
C VAL A 385 21.33 -61.70 0.22
N PRO A 386 20.39 -61.43 1.19
CA PRO A 386 19.09 -60.73 1.18
C PRO A 386 19.15 -59.41 2.05
N ASN A 387 18.27 -58.92 2.95
CA ASN A 387 17.01 -59.41 3.58
C ASN A 387 16.10 -58.34 4.27
N ALA A 388 14.96 -58.81 4.78
CA ALA A 388 13.98 -58.34 5.77
C ALA A 388 14.45 -57.46 6.98
N SER A 389 13.59 -56.71 7.69
CA SER A 389 12.15 -56.36 7.47
C SER A 389 11.64 -55.17 8.33
N LYS A 390 10.54 -54.55 7.83
CA LYS A 390 9.52 -53.67 8.45
C LYS A 390 8.89 -54.19 9.79
N PRO A 391 8.03 -53.43 10.55
CA PRO A 391 7.58 -52.00 10.45
C PRO A 391 7.27 -51.23 11.80
N LYS A 392 6.66 -50.03 11.68
CA LYS A 392 5.58 -49.38 12.51
C LYS A 392 5.87 -48.35 13.65
N VAL A 393 5.38 -47.11 13.40
CA VAL A 393 4.50 -46.23 14.27
C VAL A 393 5.09 -45.47 15.49
N GLY A 394 4.75 -44.17 15.60
CA GLY A 394 4.83 -43.34 16.83
C GLY A 394 5.59 -41.99 16.66
N LEU A 395 5.01 -40.89 16.18
CA LEU A 395 4.21 -39.83 16.87
C LEU A 395 4.96 -38.91 17.88
N ARG A 396 4.99 -37.59 17.58
CA ARG A 396 5.03 -36.39 18.49
C ARG A 396 6.20 -36.27 19.51
N SER A 397 7.19 -35.37 19.34
CA SER A 397 7.21 -33.88 19.53
C SER A 397 7.30 -33.40 21.00
N PRO A 398 7.76 -32.17 21.35
CA PRO A 398 8.56 -31.14 20.63
C PRO A 398 9.70 -30.54 21.55
N LEU A 399 10.11 -29.28 21.28
CA LEU A 399 10.78 -28.30 22.17
C LEU A 399 12.28 -28.43 22.50
N ARG A 400 13.08 -27.64 21.77
CA ARG A 400 14.06 -26.61 22.24
C ARG A 400 14.76 -26.04 21.01
N SER A 401 15.06 -24.75 20.84
CA SER A 401 14.73 -23.48 21.51
C SER A 401 15.58 -22.44 20.78
N ALA A 402 15.05 -21.24 20.56
CA ALA A 402 15.65 -20.17 19.74
C ALA A 402 17.19 -20.01 19.77
N ASN A 403 17.76 -19.74 18.59
CA ASN A 403 18.81 -18.74 18.43
C ASN A 403 18.54 -17.98 17.12
N MET A 404 18.42 -16.65 17.22
CA MET A 404 17.98 -15.77 16.14
C MET A 404 19.20 -15.08 15.53
N VAL A 405 19.50 -15.36 14.26
CA VAL A 405 20.59 -14.72 13.49
C VAL A 405 20.08 -14.39 12.09
N SER A 406 20.45 -13.21 11.59
CA SER A 406 19.94 -12.58 10.37
C SER A 406 20.33 -13.27 9.06
N SER A 407 19.38 -13.34 8.11
CA SER A 407 19.61 -13.56 6.68
C SER A 407 18.44 -13.01 5.85
N LEU A 408 18.70 -12.38 4.70
CA LEU A 408 17.68 -11.91 3.75
C LEU A 408 17.35 -13.01 2.73
N THR A 409 16.08 -13.28 2.44
CA THR A 409 15.63 -14.32 1.47
C THR A 409 14.33 -13.94 0.74
N ALA A 410 13.94 -14.71 -0.27
CA ALA A 410 12.90 -14.38 -1.25
C ALA A 410 11.65 -15.28 -1.18
N ASP A 411 10.46 -14.68 -1.28
CA ASP A 411 9.17 -15.26 -0.87
C ASP A 411 8.18 -15.39 -2.03
N THR A 412 7.20 -16.31 -1.97
CA THR A 412 6.18 -16.47 -3.03
C THR A 412 4.77 -16.08 -2.61
N CYS A 413 4.08 -15.29 -3.45
CA CYS A 413 2.71 -14.82 -3.23
C CYS A 413 1.88 -14.83 -4.54
N PHE A 414 0.57 -14.63 -4.46
CA PHE A 414 -0.31 -14.49 -5.63
C PHE A 414 -0.81 -13.05 -5.79
N MET A 415 -0.41 -12.38 -6.87
CA MET A 415 -0.83 -11.01 -7.19
C MET A 415 -1.79 -11.01 -8.37
N LEU A 416 -3.07 -10.70 -8.11
CA LEU A 416 -4.18 -10.77 -9.08
C LEU A 416 -4.25 -12.14 -9.79
N GLY A 417 -4.13 -13.23 -9.03
CA GLY A 417 -4.13 -14.61 -9.54
C GLY A 417 -2.84 -15.05 -10.24
N VAL A 418 -1.84 -14.17 -10.38
CA VAL A 418 -0.54 -14.50 -10.99
C VAL A 418 0.46 -14.85 -9.89
N PRO A 419 1.08 -16.06 -9.89
CA PRO A 419 2.14 -16.39 -8.95
C PRO A 419 3.32 -15.43 -9.13
N SER A 420 3.87 -14.98 -8.01
CA SER A 420 4.86 -13.90 -7.93
C SER A 420 5.91 -14.23 -6.88
N LEU A 421 7.19 -14.03 -7.20
CA LEU A 421 8.32 -14.14 -6.27
C LEU A 421 8.80 -12.74 -5.89
N VAL A 422 8.80 -12.44 -4.60
CA VAL A 422 9.33 -11.21 -4.00
C VAL A 422 10.79 -11.46 -3.65
N VAL A 423 11.74 -10.74 -4.27
CA VAL A 423 13.18 -10.97 -4.09
C VAL A 423 13.79 -9.81 -3.32
N SER A 424 13.98 -10.00 -2.01
CA SER A 424 14.62 -9.03 -1.11
C SER A 424 16.15 -9.16 -1.08
N ASP A 425 16.68 -10.39 -1.16
CA ASP A 425 18.11 -10.67 -1.14
C ASP A 425 18.85 -9.96 -2.29
N LEU A 426 19.93 -9.26 -1.96
CA LEU A 426 20.61 -8.36 -2.87
C LEU A 426 21.52 -9.10 -3.86
N ASP A 427 22.01 -10.29 -3.50
CA ASP A 427 22.79 -11.17 -4.36
C ASP A 427 21.90 -11.76 -5.48
N LEU A 428 20.67 -12.17 -5.14
CA LEU A 428 19.61 -12.60 -6.06
C LEU A 428 19.05 -11.43 -6.89
N VAL A 429 18.84 -10.24 -6.31
CA VAL A 429 18.42 -9.04 -7.06
C VAL A 429 19.44 -8.69 -8.15
N ARG A 430 20.74 -8.67 -7.82
CA ARG A 430 21.82 -8.52 -8.82
C ARG A 430 21.76 -9.61 -9.88
N ASP A 431 21.56 -10.85 -9.47
CA ASP A 431 21.55 -11.99 -10.39
C ASP A 431 20.35 -11.92 -11.35
N VAL A 432 19.17 -11.49 -10.90
CA VAL A 432 17.97 -11.28 -11.74
C VAL A 432 18.12 -10.06 -12.67
N LEU A 433 18.49 -8.90 -12.13
CA LEU A 433 18.51 -7.64 -12.89
C LEU A 433 19.71 -7.49 -13.83
N VAL A 434 20.84 -8.12 -13.50
CA VAL A 434 22.12 -7.94 -14.22
C VAL A 434 22.68 -9.26 -14.74
N LYS A 435 23.17 -10.17 -13.88
CA LYS A 435 23.97 -11.32 -14.35
C LYS A 435 23.20 -12.28 -15.25
N LYS A 436 21.91 -12.52 -14.94
CA LYS A 436 21.02 -13.46 -15.64
C LYS A 436 19.91 -12.71 -16.39
N PHE A 437 20.12 -11.44 -16.74
CA PHE A 437 19.13 -10.59 -17.42
C PHE A 437 18.50 -11.25 -18.67
N GLY A 438 19.26 -12.08 -19.41
CA GLY A 438 18.75 -12.84 -20.56
C GLY A 438 17.63 -13.85 -20.24
N LEU A 439 17.45 -14.25 -18.98
CA LEU A 439 16.32 -15.06 -18.52
C LEU A 439 15.10 -14.20 -18.09
N PHE A 440 15.33 -12.93 -17.76
CA PHE A 440 14.33 -12.00 -17.22
C PHE A 440 14.24 -10.67 -18.02
N PRO A 441 14.25 -10.67 -19.38
CA PRO A 441 14.36 -9.44 -20.17
C PRO A 441 13.09 -8.56 -20.15
N ASN A 442 11.99 -9.04 -19.57
CA ASN A 442 10.64 -8.51 -19.76
C ASN A 442 9.98 -8.12 -18.44
N ARG A 443 9.41 -6.90 -18.42
CA ARG A 443 8.46 -6.48 -17.37
C ARG A 443 7.09 -7.14 -17.61
N VAL A 444 6.29 -7.27 -16.55
CA VAL A 444 4.87 -7.65 -16.70
C VAL A 444 4.13 -6.52 -17.42
N THR A 445 3.53 -6.82 -18.57
CA THR A 445 2.81 -5.82 -19.39
C THR A 445 1.60 -5.27 -18.65
N ASN A 446 1.45 -3.95 -18.64
CA ASN A 446 0.27 -3.32 -18.09
C ASN A 446 -0.92 -3.50 -19.06
N GLN A 447 -1.84 -4.42 -18.74
CA GLN A 447 -2.98 -4.76 -19.62
C GLN A 447 -3.90 -3.56 -19.90
N ILE A 448 -3.96 -2.60 -18.98
CA ILE A 448 -4.71 -1.34 -19.09
C ILE A 448 -4.31 -0.57 -20.35
N LEU A 449 -3.00 -0.41 -20.54
CA LEU A 449 -2.37 0.33 -21.64
C LEU A 449 -2.03 -0.57 -22.84
N ASN A 450 -2.53 -1.80 -22.88
CA ASN A 450 -2.31 -2.73 -24.00
C ASN A 450 -3.23 -2.38 -25.20
N TYR A 451 -2.92 -1.26 -25.86
CA TYR A 451 -3.48 -0.81 -27.15
C TYR A 451 -2.59 0.27 -27.76
N LYS A 452 -2.54 0.37 -29.09
CA LYS A 452 -1.74 1.39 -29.78
C LYS A 452 -2.30 2.80 -29.56
N PRO A 453 -1.45 3.82 -29.40
CA PRO A 453 0.03 3.76 -29.37
C PRO A 453 0.63 3.34 -28.01
N TRP A 454 -0.16 3.32 -26.92
CA TRP A 454 0.32 3.07 -25.55
C TRP A 454 0.96 1.68 -25.31
N SER A 455 0.70 0.69 -26.16
CA SER A 455 1.40 -0.60 -26.16
C SER A 455 2.87 -0.48 -26.59
N GLU A 456 3.19 0.41 -27.52
CA GLU A 456 4.48 0.47 -28.22
C GLU A 456 5.51 1.36 -27.48
N ASN A 457 5.64 1.18 -26.16
CA ASN A 457 6.56 1.99 -25.34
C ASN A 457 7.49 1.13 -24.45
N LEU A 458 8.66 1.65 -24.09
CA LEU A 458 9.72 0.95 -23.34
C LEU A 458 9.27 0.25 -22.04
N LEU A 459 8.17 0.67 -21.42
CA LEU A 459 7.59 0.02 -20.24
C LEU A 459 6.88 -1.31 -20.59
N ASN A 460 6.22 -1.37 -21.74
CA ASN A 460 5.36 -2.48 -22.20
C ASN A 460 6.06 -3.42 -23.21
N LEU A 461 6.98 -2.89 -24.02
CA LEU A 461 7.70 -3.64 -25.05
C LEU A 461 8.53 -4.80 -24.47
N LYS A 462 8.75 -5.83 -25.29
CA LYS A 462 9.42 -7.08 -24.93
C LYS A 462 10.54 -7.46 -25.88
N ASP A 463 11.44 -8.32 -25.38
CA ASP A 463 12.43 -9.07 -26.15
C ASP A 463 13.22 -8.19 -27.13
N ASP A 464 13.40 -8.61 -28.38
CA ASP A 464 14.18 -7.86 -29.37
C ASP A 464 13.56 -6.50 -29.74
N GLN A 465 12.22 -6.36 -29.73
CA GLN A 465 11.58 -5.06 -29.99
C GLN A 465 11.90 -4.07 -28.87
N TRP A 466 11.92 -4.50 -27.61
CA TRP A 466 12.36 -3.67 -26.50
C TRP A 466 13.85 -3.32 -26.60
N LYS A 467 14.71 -4.31 -26.87
CA LYS A 467 16.16 -4.08 -27.02
C LYS A 467 16.45 -3.05 -28.10
N HIS A 468 15.83 -3.21 -29.27
CA HIS A 468 15.92 -2.28 -30.41
C HIS A 468 15.47 -0.87 -30.03
N VAL A 469 14.28 -0.73 -29.44
CA VAL A 469 13.77 0.60 -29.05
C VAL A 469 14.61 1.20 -27.91
N ARG A 470 15.20 0.39 -27.02
CA ARG A 470 16.10 0.90 -25.96
C ARG A 470 17.45 1.36 -26.53
N SER A 471 18.06 0.62 -27.45
CA SER A 471 19.33 1.02 -28.06
C SER A 471 19.21 2.27 -28.93
N GLN A 472 18.08 2.43 -29.65
CA GLN A 472 17.80 3.65 -30.41
C GLN A 472 17.52 4.88 -29.51
N LEU A 473 16.92 4.69 -28.32
CA LEU A 473 16.56 5.80 -27.44
C LEU A 473 17.65 6.17 -26.40
N SER A 474 18.52 5.25 -25.97
CA SER A 474 19.58 5.54 -24.99
C SER A 474 20.48 6.75 -25.36
N PRO A 475 20.95 6.93 -26.61
CA PRO A 475 21.80 8.07 -27.00
C PRO A 475 21.19 9.45 -26.75
N THR A 476 19.86 9.54 -26.69
CA THR A 476 19.10 10.75 -26.32
C THR A 476 19.50 11.31 -24.96
N PHE A 477 19.83 10.43 -24.01
CA PHE A 477 20.15 10.76 -22.62
C PHE A 477 21.67 10.84 -22.36
N SER A 478 22.46 10.94 -23.44
CA SER A 478 23.89 11.26 -23.37
C SER A 478 24.13 12.71 -22.91
N ALA A 479 25.27 12.97 -22.27
CA ALA A 479 25.60 14.30 -21.75
C ALA A 479 25.54 15.40 -22.84
N GLY A 480 26.00 15.08 -24.05
CA GLY A 480 26.01 16.01 -25.19
C GLY A 480 24.64 16.30 -25.81
N LYS A 481 23.62 15.47 -25.58
CA LYS A 481 22.21 15.74 -25.98
C LYS A 481 21.46 16.42 -24.82
N LEU A 482 21.65 15.99 -23.56
CA LEU A 482 21.08 16.64 -22.37
C LEU A 482 21.50 18.12 -22.24
N LYS A 483 22.77 18.44 -22.52
CA LYS A 483 23.27 19.83 -22.52
C LYS A 483 22.60 20.72 -23.57
N LYS A 484 22.02 20.16 -24.65
CA LYS A 484 21.22 20.93 -25.63
C LYS A 484 19.80 21.16 -25.15
N MET A 485 19.22 20.17 -24.47
CA MET A 485 17.90 20.26 -23.82
C MET A 485 17.89 21.23 -22.64
N THR A 486 19.04 21.47 -22.01
CA THR A 486 19.18 22.36 -20.83
C THR A 486 18.62 23.77 -21.07
N LEU A 487 18.69 24.30 -22.30
CA LEU A 487 18.10 25.62 -22.63
C LEU A 487 16.57 25.69 -22.39
N ALA A 488 15.86 24.57 -22.53
CA ALA A 488 14.43 24.51 -22.20
C ALA A 488 14.21 24.48 -20.67
N ILE A 489 15.07 23.76 -19.94
CA ILE A 489 15.04 23.66 -18.47
C ILE A 489 15.36 25.03 -17.84
N GLU A 490 16.41 25.72 -18.29
CA GLU A 490 16.81 27.06 -17.81
C GLU A 490 15.66 28.08 -17.91
N ARG A 491 14.87 28.02 -18.99
CA ARG A 491 13.66 28.85 -19.17
C ARG A 491 12.61 28.55 -18.09
N VAL A 492 12.26 27.27 -17.90
CA VAL A 492 11.22 26.85 -16.96
C VAL A 492 11.66 27.08 -15.50
N VAL A 493 12.95 26.88 -15.21
CA VAL A 493 13.59 27.23 -13.93
C VAL A 493 13.49 28.73 -13.62
N LYS A 494 13.61 29.60 -14.64
CA LYS A 494 13.40 31.05 -14.47
C LYS A 494 11.93 31.42 -14.21
N ASN A 495 10.97 30.71 -14.82
CA ASN A 495 9.56 30.86 -14.50
C ASN A 495 9.28 30.41 -13.05
N LEU A 496 9.83 29.26 -12.63
CA LEU A 496 9.76 28.76 -11.25
C LEU A 496 10.33 29.78 -10.24
N GLN A 497 11.52 30.33 -10.50
CA GLN A 497 12.12 31.39 -9.68
C GLN A 497 11.17 32.59 -9.53
N SER A 498 10.56 33.03 -10.63
CA SER A 498 9.66 34.20 -10.66
C SER A 498 8.34 33.92 -9.92
N HIS A 499 7.79 32.71 -10.06
CA HIS A 499 6.58 32.29 -9.36
C HIS A 499 6.81 32.13 -7.85
N VAL A 500 7.88 31.45 -7.45
CA VAL A 500 8.26 31.30 -6.03
C VAL A 500 8.57 32.66 -5.41
N LYS A 501 9.16 33.60 -6.16
CA LYS A 501 9.33 34.98 -5.71
C LYS A 501 8.00 35.64 -5.35
N SER A 502 7.00 35.56 -6.22
CA SER A 502 5.66 36.12 -5.95
C SER A 502 5.03 35.50 -4.68
N LYS A 503 5.18 34.19 -4.47
CA LYS A 503 4.66 33.50 -3.29
C LYS A 503 5.40 33.87 -2.00
N ALA A 504 6.71 34.14 -2.09
CA ALA A 504 7.51 34.65 -0.97
C ALA A 504 7.14 36.10 -0.62
N GLU A 505 6.88 36.96 -1.62
CA GLU A 505 6.44 38.35 -1.42
C GLU A 505 5.03 38.46 -0.82
N THR A 506 4.14 37.49 -1.08
CA THR A 506 2.80 37.41 -0.44
C THR A 506 2.77 36.64 0.88
N GLY A 507 3.84 35.90 1.23
CA GLY A 507 3.88 35.02 2.40
C GLY A 507 2.93 33.80 2.32
N GLU A 508 2.52 33.42 1.11
CA GLU A 508 1.49 32.40 0.86
C GLU A 508 1.99 30.97 1.14
N GLU A 509 1.08 30.10 1.58
CA GLU A 509 1.36 28.67 1.81
C GLU A 509 1.30 27.89 0.51
N VAL A 510 2.45 27.33 0.12
CA VAL A 510 2.61 26.60 -1.13
C VAL A 510 2.62 25.10 -0.84
N GLU A 511 1.75 24.36 -1.52
CA GLU A 511 1.79 22.90 -1.53
C GLU A 511 2.80 22.45 -2.61
N LEU A 512 3.86 21.76 -2.18
CA LEU A 512 5.00 21.47 -3.03
C LEU A 512 4.69 20.50 -4.17
N LYS A 513 3.79 19.51 -3.99
CA LYS A 513 3.47 18.57 -5.09
C LYS A 513 2.83 19.31 -6.26
N LYS A 514 1.90 20.25 -6.04
CA LYS A 514 1.30 21.10 -7.08
C LYS A 514 2.30 22.03 -7.77
N LEU A 515 3.21 22.65 -7.00
CA LEU A 515 4.29 23.50 -7.56
C LEU A 515 5.21 22.66 -8.46
N CYS A 516 5.70 21.53 -7.95
CA CYS A 516 6.62 20.65 -8.65
C CYS A 516 5.95 19.94 -9.84
N GLN A 517 4.65 19.65 -9.78
CA GLN A 517 3.89 19.09 -10.91
C GLN A 517 3.72 20.11 -12.04
N SER A 518 3.45 21.37 -11.71
CA SER A 518 3.38 22.44 -12.71
C SER A 518 4.75 22.64 -13.40
N TYR A 519 5.83 22.70 -12.62
CA TYR A 519 7.21 22.72 -13.14
C TYR A 519 7.55 21.50 -14.02
N ALA A 520 7.17 20.29 -13.60
CA ALA A 520 7.43 19.06 -14.33
C ALA A 520 6.71 19.00 -15.69
N ILE A 521 5.47 19.50 -15.74
CA ILE A 521 4.68 19.62 -16.97
C ILE A 521 5.35 20.61 -17.94
N ASP A 522 5.78 21.77 -17.47
CA ASP A 522 6.45 22.79 -18.31
C ASP A 522 7.82 22.31 -18.81
N ASN A 523 8.58 21.59 -17.99
CA ASN A 523 9.82 20.92 -18.40
C ASN A 523 9.57 19.88 -19.49
N ILE A 524 8.66 18.92 -19.29
CA ILE A 524 8.46 17.85 -20.27
C ILE A 524 7.80 18.39 -21.56
N ALA A 525 6.99 19.44 -21.49
CA ALA A 525 6.50 20.16 -22.66
C ALA A 525 7.66 20.77 -23.48
N GLY A 526 8.63 21.41 -22.81
CA GLY A 526 9.81 21.99 -23.45
C GLY A 526 10.81 20.94 -23.97
N VAL A 527 11.22 20.00 -23.13
CA VAL A 527 12.27 19.01 -23.42
C VAL A 527 11.77 17.92 -24.37
N ALA A 528 10.55 17.41 -24.19
CA ALA A 528 10.02 16.38 -25.08
C ALA A 528 9.42 16.97 -26.36
N PHE A 529 8.47 17.90 -26.24
CA PHE A 529 7.66 18.38 -27.38
C PHE A 529 8.18 19.67 -28.04
N GLY A 530 9.21 20.31 -27.47
CA GLY A 530 9.73 21.61 -27.95
C GLY A 530 8.79 22.80 -27.67
N LEU A 531 7.76 22.61 -26.85
CA LEU A 531 6.70 23.59 -26.63
C LEU A 531 7.08 24.64 -25.58
N GLN A 532 6.23 25.65 -25.46
CA GLN A 532 6.27 26.61 -24.35
C GLN A 532 4.90 26.55 -23.68
N VAL A 533 4.88 26.09 -22.43
CA VAL A 533 3.73 26.04 -21.53
C VAL A 533 4.16 26.78 -20.27
N ASP A 534 3.22 27.44 -19.60
CA ASP A 534 3.48 28.18 -18.35
C ASP A 534 2.48 27.75 -17.27
N SER A 535 2.41 26.43 -17.05
CA SER A 535 1.54 25.76 -16.08
C SER A 535 1.68 26.34 -14.67
N LEU A 536 2.82 26.95 -14.35
CA LEU A 536 3.03 27.67 -13.09
C LEU A 536 2.08 28.86 -12.93
N ASN A 537 1.82 29.61 -14.00
CA ASN A 537 1.03 30.85 -13.95
C ASN A 537 -0.37 30.71 -14.55
N ASP A 538 -0.56 29.81 -15.52
CA ASP A 538 -1.88 29.42 -16.03
C ASP A 538 -2.30 28.04 -15.45
N PRO A 539 -3.26 27.98 -14.51
CA PRO A 539 -3.76 26.73 -13.96
C PRO A 539 -4.80 26.01 -14.86
N ASP A 540 -5.37 26.69 -15.86
CA ASP A 540 -6.42 26.17 -16.75
C ASP A 540 -5.89 25.74 -18.12
N ASP A 541 -4.58 25.90 -18.37
CA ASP A 541 -3.89 25.48 -19.59
C ASP A 541 -4.28 24.04 -20.04
N PRO A 542 -4.65 23.83 -21.33
CA PRO A 542 -5.10 22.53 -21.81
C PRO A 542 -4.06 21.40 -21.71
N PHE A 543 -2.77 21.71 -21.84
CA PHE A 543 -1.69 20.74 -21.70
C PHE A 543 -1.57 20.33 -20.23
N LYS A 544 -1.53 21.29 -19.30
CA LYS A 544 -1.54 21.04 -17.85
C LYS A 544 -2.72 20.17 -17.44
N LYS A 545 -3.94 20.59 -17.81
CA LYS A 545 -5.19 19.91 -17.49
C LYS A 545 -5.19 18.45 -17.94
N HIS A 546 -4.83 18.21 -19.20
CA HIS A 546 -4.77 16.85 -19.72
C HIS A 546 -3.58 16.05 -19.20
N SER A 547 -2.47 16.68 -18.79
CA SER A 547 -1.37 16.00 -18.10
C SER A 547 -1.77 15.50 -16.71
N THR A 548 -2.60 16.25 -15.97
CA THR A 548 -3.19 15.80 -14.70
C THR A 548 -4.25 14.71 -14.91
N ASP A 549 -5.02 14.74 -16.01
CA ASP A 549 -5.92 13.63 -16.38
C ASP A 549 -5.17 12.29 -16.57
N LEU A 550 -3.90 12.30 -16.98
CA LEU A 550 -3.08 11.09 -17.14
C LEU A 550 -2.64 10.46 -15.80
N THR A 551 -2.55 11.24 -14.72
CA THR A 551 -2.02 10.77 -13.42
C THR A 551 -3.10 10.55 -12.35
N ASN A 552 -4.37 10.81 -12.67
CA ASN A 552 -5.50 10.63 -11.75
C ASN A 552 -5.95 9.15 -11.61
N PHE A 553 -5.12 8.33 -10.96
CA PHE A 553 -5.41 6.91 -10.68
C PHE A 553 -6.55 6.68 -9.67
N SER A 554 -6.99 7.71 -8.95
CA SER A 554 -8.13 7.68 -8.01
C SER A 554 -9.50 7.51 -8.68
N ASN A 555 -9.58 7.51 -10.01
CA ASN A 555 -10.80 7.30 -10.75
C ASN A 555 -11.33 5.85 -10.59
N VAL A 556 -12.58 5.69 -10.15
CA VAL A 556 -13.24 4.38 -9.95
C VAL A 556 -13.18 3.47 -11.18
N PHE A 557 -13.23 4.03 -12.40
CA PHE A 557 -13.10 3.24 -13.62
C PHE A 557 -11.72 2.62 -13.78
N VAL A 558 -10.65 3.26 -13.28
CA VAL A 558 -9.29 2.71 -13.28
C VAL A 558 -9.18 1.55 -12.29
N ILE A 559 -9.76 1.69 -11.10
CA ILE A 559 -9.82 0.62 -10.09
C ILE A 559 -10.57 -0.60 -10.63
N LEU A 560 -11.75 -0.39 -11.26
CA LEU A 560 -12.50 -1.47 -11.92
C LEU A 560 -11.71 -2.13 -13.06
N ILE A 561 -10.95 -1.35 -13.84
CA ILE A 561 -10.08 -1.85 -14.91
C ILE A 561 -8.88 -2.65 -14.37
N VAL A 562 -8.33 -2.29 -13.21
CA VAL A 562 -7.28 -3.06 -12.51
C VAL A 562 -7.82 -4.40 -11.99
N MET A 563 -9.00 -4.39 -11.36
CA MET A 563 -9.60 -5.59 -10.75
C MET A 563 -10.22 -6.55 -11.78
N PHE A 564 -10.79 -6.03 -12.86
CA PHE A 564 -11.51 -6.82 -13.87
C PHE A 564 -10.89 -6.63 -15.27
N PRO A 565 -9.62 -7.01 -15.50
CA PRO A 565 -8.93 -6.74 -16.76
C PRO A 565 -9.57 -7.39 -17.99
N PHE A 566 -10.34 -8.47 -17.82
CA PHE A 566 -11.14 -9.07 -18.90
C PHE A 566 -12.26 -8.15 -19.42
N MET A 567 -12.68 -7.14 -18.65
CA MET A 567 -13.66 -6.13 -19.07
C MET A 567 -13.05 -5.08 -20.01
N ILE A 568 -11.73 -4.94 -20.07
CA ILE A 568 -11.04 -3.88 -20.83
C ILE A 568 -11.48 -3.83 -22.32
N PRO A 569 -11.58 -4.95 -23.07
CA PRO A 569 -12.04 -4.92 -24.46
C PRO A 569 -13.51 -4.51 -24.62
N VAL A 570 -14.33 -4.69 -23.58
CA VAL A 570 -15.74 -4.28 -23.56
C VAL A 570 -15.87 -2.80 -23.21
N LEU A 571 -15.21 -2.36 -22.14
CA LEU A 571 -15.20 -0.95 -21.69
C LEU A 571 -14.68 -0.02 -22.79
N ARG A 572 -13.63 -0.41 -23.52
CA ARG A 572 -13.12 0.33 -24.68
C ARG A 572 -14.16 0.51 -25.80
N LYS A 573 -15.08 -0.44 -26.03
CA LYS A 573 -16.18 -0.29 -27.02
C LYS A 573 -17.22 0.75 -26.58
N PHE A 574 -17.40 0.96 -25.28
CA PHE A 574 -18.24 2.00 -24.71
C PHE A 574 -17.51 3.34 -24.52
N GLY A 575 -16.30 3.50 -25.08
CA GLY A 575 -15.50 4.73 -24.97
C GLY A 575 -14.78 4.91 -23.62
N ILE A 576 -14.91 3.97 -22.69
CA ILE A 576 -14.22 4.00 -21.39
C ILE A 576 -12.79 3.49 -21.59
N THR A 577 -11.85 4.43 -21.66
CA THR A 577 -10.42 4.18 -21.83
C THR A 577 -9.61 4.74 -20.65
N PHE A 578 -8.46 4.13 -20.37
CA PHE A 578 -7.39 4.78 -19.62
C PHE A 578 -6.14 4.89 -20.51
N PRO A 579 -5.55 6.09 -20.67
CA PRO A 579 -6.04 7.38 -20.17
C PRO A 579 -7.39 7.81 -20.81
N PRO A 580 -8.05 8.86 -20.27
CA PRO A 580 -9.29 9.39 -20.82
C PRO A 580 -9.19 9.76 -22.31
N GLN A 581 -10.26 9.51 -23.06
CA GLN A 581 -10.26 9.70 -24.51
C GLN A 581 -10.00 11.17 -24.94
N SER A 582 -10.35 12.14 -24.08
CA SER A 582 -10.04 13.57 -24.21
C SER A 582 -8.51 13.80 -24.25
N ALA A 583 -7.82 13.47 -23.16
CA ALA A 583 -6.37 13.61 -23.04
C ALA A 583 -5.62 12.81 -24.13
N ASN A 584 -6.08 11.59 -24.44
CA ASN A 584 -5.50 10.79 -25.52
C ASN A 584 -5.62 11.48 -26.89
N ARG A 585 -6.78 12.09 -27.21
CA ARG A 585 -6.99 12.83 -28.47
C ARG A 585 -6.16 14.11 -28.51
N PHE A 586 -6.04 14.82 -27.39
CA PHE A 586 -5.24 16.03 -27.27
C PHE A 586 -3.76 15.75 -27.56
N PHE A 587 -3.12 14.86 -26.79
CA PHE A 587 -1.68 14.62 -26.95
C PHE A 587 -1.32 13.93 -28.27
N THR A 588 -2.20 13.09 -28.84
CA THR A 588 -1.95 12.55 -30.19
C THR A 588 -2.08 13.61 -31.30
N GLY A 589 -2.99 14.58 -31.16
CA GLY A 589 -3.10 15.71 -32.10
C GLY A 589 -1.92 16.71 -32.00
N VAL A 590 -1.48 17.02 -30.77
CA VAL A 590 -0.26 17.80 -30.52
C VAL A 590 0.96 17.11 -31.15
N LEU A 591 1.11 15.81 -30.91
CA LEU A 591 2.24 15.04 -31.41
C LEU A 591 2.26 14.88 -32.94
N ASP A 592 1.11 14.62 -33.57
CA ASP A 592 0.98 14.56 -35.03
C ASP A 592 1.38 15.88 -35.68
N SER A 593 0.96 17.01 -35.10
CA SER A 593 1.33 18.36 -35.55
C SER A 593 2.85 18.59 -35.41
N ALA A 594 3.41 18.32 -34.23
CA ALA A 594 4.83 18.52 -33.91
C ALA A 594 5.78 17.64 -34.74
N LEU A 595 5.37 16.42 -35.09
CA LEU A 595 6.14 15.53 -35.97
C LEU A 595 5.99 15.90 -37.45
N LYS A 596 4.84 16.41 -37.90
CA LYS A 596 4.68 16.94 -39.26
C LYS A 596 5.59 18.14 -39.50
N GLU A 597 5.62 19.08 -38.56
CA GLU A 597 6.51 20.24 -38.55
C GLU A 597 7.99 19.82 -38.70
N ARG A 598 8.50 18.98 -37.78
CA ARG A 598 9.90 18.48 -37.78
C ARG A 598 10.27 17.59 -38.97
N ARG A 599 9.29 17.08 -39.72
CA ARG A 599 9.53 16.33 -40.97
C ARG A 599 9.58 17.25 -42.21
N LEU A 600 8.94 18.42 -42.16
CA LEU A 600 8.88 19.40 -43.24
C LEU A 600 9.96 20.49 -43.12
N GLU A 601 10.29 20.93 -41.91
CA GLU A 601 11.34 21.93 -41.69
C GLU A 601 12.74 21.37 -41.96
N SER A 602 13.61 22.21 -42.54
CA SER A 602 15.05 21.92 -42.66
C SER A 602 15.85 22.30 -41.39
N LYS A 603 15.20 22.97 -40.42
CA LYS A 603 15.81 23.39 -39.16
C LYS A 603 15.73 22.25 -38.16
N LYS A 604 16.88 21.74 -37.72
CA LYS A 604 16.93 20.75 -36.62
C LYS A 604 16.59 21.44 -35.30
N HIS A 605 15.59 20.91 -34.60
CA HIS A 605 15.23 21.33 -33.23
C HIS A 605 16.14 20.65 -32.19
N THR A 606 16.00 20.99 -30.91
CA THR A 606 16.86 20.50 -29.80
C THR A 606 16.07 19.75 -28.71
N ASP A 607 15.00 19.07 -29.12
CA ASP A 607 14.05 18.33 -28.28
C ASP A 607 14.05 16.83 -28.56
N PHE A 608 13.28 16.07 -27.78
CA PHE A 608 13.12 14.62 -27.94
C PHE A 608 12.51 14.23 -29.29
N LEU A 609 11.51 14.96 -29.79
CA LEU A 609 10.85 14.64 -31.06
C LEU A 609 11.80 14.74 -32.26
N GLN A 610 12.74 15.69 -32.25
CA GLN A 610 13.78 15.74 -33.28
C GLN A 610 14.62 14.46 -33.30
N LEU A 611 14.93 13.91 -32.12
CA LEU A 611 15.75 12.72 -31.94
C LEU A 611 15.00 11.45 -32.34
N LEU A 612 13.67 11.41 -32.12
CA LEU A 612 12.81 10.38 -32.69
C LEU A 612 12.77 10.44 -34.23
N VAL A 613 12.74 11.63 -34.84
CA VAL A 613 12.79 11.79 -36.30
C VAL A 613 14.17 11.44 -36.89
N GLU A 614 15.25 11.59 -36.12
CA GLU A 614 16.57 11.05 -36.48
C GLU A 614 16.54 9.50 -36.43
N ALA A 615 16.05 8.89 -35.34
CA ALA A 615 15.93 7.43 -35.17
C ALA A 615 14.83 6.74 -36.01
N GLU A 616 13.94 7.50 -36.65
CA GLU A 616 13.05 7.01 -37.72
C GLU A 616 13.83 6.80 -39.04
N ARG A 617 14.82 7.65 -39.31
CA ARG A 617 15.52 7.73 -40.61
C ARG A 617 16.81 6.93 -40.65
N GLU A 618 17.56 6.88 -39.55
CA GLU A 618 18.90 6.31 -39.50
C GLU A 618 18.92 4.98 -38.75
N GLY A 619 19.55 3.96 -39.34
CA GLY A 619 19.57 2.60 -38.82
C GLY A 619 20.80 2.24 -37.99
N GLU A 620 21.48 3.24 -37.44
CA GLU A 620 22.76 3.15 -36.73
C GLU A 620 22.76 4.16 -35.58
N ALA A 621 23.18 3.73 -34.39
CA ALA A 621 23.16 4.58 -33.19
C ALA A 621 24.24 5.66 -33.29
N GLN A 622 23.85 6.90 -33.60
CA GLN A 622 24.79 8.00 -33.79
C GLN A 622 25.31 8.58 -32.47
N GLY A 623 26.55 8.19 -32.14
CA GLY A 623 27.40 8.88 -31.16
C GLY A 623 27.87 7.99 -30.01
N PRO A 624 28.93 8.41 -29.28
CA PRO A 624 29.36 7.71 -28.08
C PRO A 624 28.26 7.77 -27.01
N VAL A 625 27.98 6.62 -26.40
CA VAL A 625 27.02 6.48 -25.30
C VAL A 625 27.81 6.49 -23.98
N ASP A 626 27.32 7.22 -22.98
CA ASP A 626 27.97 7.27 -21.66
C ASP A 626 27.86 5.90 -20.96
N ALA A 627 28.95 5.41 -20.35
CA ALA A 627 29.05 4.03 -19.84
C ALA A 627 27.99 3.62 -18.79
N GLU A 628 27.35 4.59 -18.12
CA GLU A 628 26.24 4.36 -17.17
C GLU A 628 24.92 3.93 -17.86
N ILE A 629 24.77 4.26 -19.15
CA ILE A 629 23.58 4.00 -19.97
C ILE A 629 23.88 3.14 -21.21
N ASP A 630 25.15 2.80 -21.44
CA ASP A 630 25.56 1.79 -22.41
C ASP A 630 25.39 0.39 -21.84
N HIS A 631 24.58 -0.40 -22.54
CA HIS A 631 24.31 -1.81 -22.24
C HIS A 631 24.43 -2.66 -23.52
N GLY A 632 25.21 -2.20 -24.51
CA GLY A 632 25.25 -2.71 -25.90
C GLY A 632 25.32 -4.23 -26.01
N ASP A 633 26.27 -4.86 -25.31
CA ASP A 633 26.44 -6.32 -25.29
C ASP A 633 25.17 -7.08 -24.86
N GLN A 634 24.41 -6.52 -23.92
CA GLN A 634 23.18 -7.09 -23.36
C GLN A 634 21.91 -6.67 -24.15
N LEU A 635 22.01 -5.63 -24.98
CA LEU A 635 20.96 -5.13 -25.87
C LEU A 635 21.04 -5.71 -27.30
N THR A 636 21.92 -6.68 -27.55
CA THR A 636 22.03 -7.39 -28.84
C THR A 636 20.72 -8.10 -29.22
N THR A 637 20.12 -7.71 -30.36
CA THR A 637 18.92 -8.37 -30.91
C THR A 637 19.26 -9.72 -31.55
N SER A 638 18.30 -10.64 -31.66
CA SER A 638 18.52 -11.90 -32.38
C SER A 638 18.83 -11.70 -33.86
N LYS A 639 19.44 -12.73 -34.49
CA LYS A 639 19.75 -12.77 -35.92
C LYS A 639 18.53 -12.71 -36.85
N GLN A 640 17.31 -12.78 -36.30
CA GLN A 640 16.06 -12.66 -37.06
C GLN A 640 15.53 -11.21 -37.11
N TRP A 641 16.08 -10.31 -36.28
CA TRP A 641 15.67 -8.90 -36.25
C TRP A 641 16.34 -8.10 -37.37
N THR A 642 15.52 -7.55 -38.28
CA THR A 642 16.00 -6.84 -39.50
C THR A 642 15.59 -5.37 -39.56
N ARG A 643 14.72 -4.90 -38.66
CA ARG A 643 14.19 -3.52 -38.69
C ARG A 643 15.24 -2.56 -38.15
N LYS A 644 15.55 -1.49 -38.92
CA LYS A 644 16.59 -0.52 -38.58
C LYS A 644 16.10 0.73 -37.82
N GLY A 645 15.00 1.35 -38.23
CA GLY A 645 14.43 2.53 -37.56
C GLY A 645 13.36 2.22 -36.50
N LEU A 646 12.81 3.29 -35.91
CA LEU A 646 11.56 3.27 -35.12
C LEU A 646 10.33 3.35 -36.03
N THR A 647 9.19 2.84 -35.57
CA THR A 647 7.88 3.03 -36.23
C THR A 647 7.10 4.20 -35.63
N GLN A 648 6.11 4.73 -36.36
CA GLN A 648 5.27 5.83 -35.88
C GLN A 648 4.54 5.49 -34.56
N ASP A 649 4.01 4.27 -34.41
CA ASP A 649 3.39 3.86 -33.15
C ASP A 649 4.38 3.86 -31.99
N GLU A 650 5.64 3.45 -32.22
CA GLU A 650 6.69 3.45 -31.19
C GLU A 650 7.15 4.86 -30.84
N MET A 651 7.25 5.78 -31.81
CA MET A 651 7.49 7.20 -31.54
C MET A 651 6.37 7.80 -30.68
N TYR A 652 5.11 7.47 -31.00
CA TYR A 652 3.95 7.93 -30.24
C TYR A 652 3.91 7.32 -28.83
N GLY A 653 4.06 6.01 -28.71
CA GLY A 653 4.05 5.28 -27.45
C GLY A 653 5.13 5.77 -26.49
N ASN A 654 6.37 5.97 -26.97
CA ASN A 654 7.46 6.45 -26.11
C ASN A 654 7.32 7.93 -25.73
N THR A 655 6.88 8.81 -26.64
CA THR A 655 6.63 10.22 -26.27
C THR A 655 5.53 10.35 -25.22
N LEU A 656 4.41 9.63 -25.39
CA LEU A 656 3.29 9.61 -24.45
C LEU A 656 3.67 8.97 -23.10
N SER A 657 4.55 7.95 -23.12
CA SER A 657 5.12 7.34 -21.91
C SER A 657 6.07 8.29 -21.18
N PHE A 658 6.87 9.09 -21.91
CA PHE A 658 7.77 10.08 -21.32
C PHE A 658 7.02 11.29 -20.76
N LEU A 659 5.92 11.72 -21.37
CA LEU A 659 5.00 12.71 -20.80
C LEU A 659 4.47 12.27 -19.42
N PHE A 660 4.05 11.01 -19.30
CA PHE A 660 3.59 10.46 -18.02
C PHE A 660 4.73 10.35 -16.99
N ALA A 661 5.86 9.75 -17.40
CA ALA A 661 6.99 9.49 -16.50
C ALA A 661 7.66 10.79 -16.02
N GLY A 662 7.93 11.74 -16.93
CA GLY A 662 8.56 13.02 -16.62
C GLY A 662 7.69 13.98 -15.80
N ASN A 663 6.36 13.81 -15.84
CA ASN A 663 5.45 14.57 -14.97
C ASN A 663 5.43 13.98 -13.54
N GLU A 664 5.00 12.73 -13.39
CA GLU A 664 4.58 12.22 -12.08
C GLU A 664 5.76 11.88 -11.16
N THR A 665 6.81 11.24 -11.68
CA THR A 665 7.95 10.83 -10.85
C THR A 665 8.84 12.01 -10.48
N LEU A 666 9.08 12.94 -11.43
CA LEU A 666 9.87 14.14 -11.22
C LEU A 666 9.24 15.04 -10.15
N SER A 667 7.94 15.30 -10.26
CA SER A 667 7.21 16.16 -9.32
C SER A 667 7.16 15.58 -7.91
N THR A 668 7.02 14.26 -7.77
CA THR A 668 7.13 13.57 -6.48
C THR A 668 8.55 13.69 -5.92
N ALA A 669 9.59 13.30 -6.65
CA ALA A 669 10.97 13.35 -6.17
C ALA A 669 11.38 14.76 -5.75
N MET A 670 11.09 15.78 -6.57
CA MET A 670 11.38 17.18 -6.28
C MET A 670 10.63 17.72 -5.06
N SER A 671 9.32 17.48 -4.96
CA SER A 671 8.50 18.02 -3.86
C SER A 671 8.90 17.44 -2.50
N PHE A 672 9.19 16.14 -2.45
CA PHE A 672 9.67 15.51 -1.23
C PHE A 672 11.15 15.82 -0.92
N THR A 673 12.05 15.98 -1.90
CA THR A 673 13.42 16.47 -1.61
C THR A 673 13.37 17.87 -0.99
N LEU A 674 12.54 18.78 -1.52
CA LEU A 674 12.31 20.10 -0.94
C LEU A 674 11.73 20.01 0.48
N PHE A 675 10.73 19.15 0.71
CA PHE A 675 10.11 19.01 2.03
C PHE A 675 11.06 18.40 3.07
N CYS A 676 11.83 17.36 2.71
CA CYS A 676 12.83 16.76 3.60
C CYS A 676 13.95 17.75 3.95
N LEU A 677 14.44 18.55 2.99
CA LEU A 677 15.36 19.66 3.29
C LEU A 677 14.71 20.68 4.25
N THR A 678 13.48 21.10 3.97
CA THR A 678 12.75 22.09 4.79
C THR A 678 12.54 21.62 6.23
N ALA A 679 12.32 20.32 6.44
CA ALA A 679 12.15 19.70 7.74
C ALA A 679 13.48 19.40 8.48
N ASN A 680 14.63 19.52 7.83
CA ASN A 680 15.95 19.25 8.41
C ASN A 680 16.88 20.48 8.19
N PRO A 681 16.73 21.56 8.98
CA PRO A 681 17.38 22.85 8.74
C PRO A 681 18.90 22.82 8.62
N ASP A 682 19.59 21.91 9.31
CA ASP A 682 21.05 21.76 9.21
C ASP A 682 21.47 21.24 7.82
N CYS A 683 20.68 20.34 7.23
CA CYS A 683 20.91 19.84 5.86
C CYS A 683 20.55 20.92 4.83
N LEU A 684 19.48 21.68 5.07
CA LEU A 684 19.10 22.86 4.26
C LEU A 684 20.22 23.92 4.25
N ALA A 685 20.80 24.24 5.40
CA ALA A 685 21.89 25.20 5.53
C ALA A 685 23.17 24.71 4.82
N LYS A 686 23.52 23.43 4.94
CA LYS A 686 24.62 22.81 4.16
C LYS A 686 24.38 22.89 2.65
N ALA A 687 23.18 22.54 2.19
CA ALA A 687 22.81 22.60 0.77
C ALA A 687 22.80 24.04 0.22
N GLN A 688 22.31 25.01 0.99
CA GLN A 688 22.39 26.43 0.64
C GLN A 688 23.85 26.91 0.58
N ALA A 689 24.69 26.55 1.55
CA ALA A 689 26.11 26.91 1.54
C ALA A 689 26.88 26.32 0.35
N GLU A 690 26.56 25.09 -0.08
CA GLU A 690 27.09 24.51 -1.32
C GLU A 690 26.67 25.33 -2.56
N VAL A 691 25.37 25.61 -2.69
CA VAL A 691 24.82 26.39 -3.81
C VAL A 691 25.44 27.80 -3.86
N ASP A 692 25.56 28.48 -2.71
CA ASP A 692 26.17 29.80 -2.62
C ASP A 692 27.66 29.77 -3.02
N ALA A 693 28.41 28.77 -2.57
CA ALA A 693 29.84 28.62 -2.88
C ALA A 693 30.10 28.25 -4.35
N LYS A 694 29.20 27.50 -4.99
CA LYS A 694 29.35 27.04 -6.39
C LYS A 694 28.80 28.05 -7.42
N LEU A 695 27.65 28.67 -7.15
CA LEU A 695 26.94 29.53 -8.10
C LEU A 695 27.07 31.02 -7.76
N GLY A 696 27.14 31.37 -6.47
CA GLY A 696 27.05 32.76 -6.01
C GLY A 696 25.78 33.44 -6.51
N LYS A 697 25.92 34.48 -7.35
CA LYS A 697 24.79 35.18 -7.99
C LYS A 697 24.60 34.86 -9.48
N LYS A 698 25.17 33.75 -9.98
CA LYS A 698 24.96 33.25 -11.36
C LYS A 698 23.79 32.26 -11.40
N SER A 699 23.00 32.28 -12.47
CA SER A 699 21.98 31.26 -12.73
C SER A 699 22.60 29.86 -12.87
N VAL A 700 21.83 28.82 -12.51
CA VAL A 700 22.25 27.42 -12.66
C VAL A 700 22.43 27.06 -14.15
N THR A 701 23.58 26.49 -14.50
CA THR A 701 23.83 25.80 -15.79
C THR A 701 23.98 24.29 -15.59
N TYR A 702 23.98 23.54 -16.69
CA TYR A 702 24.28 22.09 -16.72
C TYR A 702 25.50 21.71 -15.87
N GLU A 703 26.63 22.41 -16.05
CA GLU A 703 27.88 22.16 -15.34
C GLU A 703 27.71 22.35 -13.83
N THR A 704 27.18 23.50 -13.42
CA THR A 704 26.98 23.80 -12.00
C THR A 704 26.04 22.80 -11.33
N ALA A 705 24.99 22.34 -12.01
CA ALA A 705 24.06 21.33 -11.50
C ALA A 705 24.70 19.92 -11.37
N MET A 706 25.82 19.65 -12.06
CA MET A 706 26.60 18.42 -11.87
C MET A 706 27.64 18.55 -10.74
N GLU A 707 27.98 19.77 -10.32
CA GLU A 707 28.95 20.03 -9.24
C GLU A 707 28.35 20.11 -7.82
N LEU A 708 27.01 20.07 -7.68
CA LEU A 708 26.30 20.10 -6.39
C LEU A 708 26.20 18.69 -5.80
N THR A 709 27.22 18.25 -5.08
CA THR A 709 27.33 16.89 -4.54
C THR A 709 26.52 16.71 -3.26
N TYR A 710 26.45 17.72 -2.38
CA TYR A 710 25.60 17.68 -1.19
C TYR A 710 24.11 17.69 -1.56
N LEU A 711 23.72 18.48 -2.56
CA LEU A 711 22.35 18.45 -3.08
C LEU A 711 22.00 17.09 -3.73
N ASP A 712 22.94 16.45 -4.43
CA ASP A 712 22.74 15.07 -4.93
C ASP A 712 22.55 14.08 -3.78
N MET A 713 23.35 14.18 -2.71
CA MET A 713 23.19 13.33 -1.53
C MET A 713 21.83 13.53 -0.84
N CYS A 714 21.37 14.78 -0.71
CA CYS A 714 20.04 15.11 -0.18
C CYS A 714 18.90 14.54 -1.04
N MET A 715 19.01 14.66 -2.37
CA MET A 715 18.04 14.12 -3.33
C MET A 715 18.00 12.58 -3.29
N ASN A 716 19.15 11.92 -3.17
CA ASN A 716 19.23 10.47 -3.06
C ASN A 716 18.64 9.95 -1.74
N GLU A 717 18.94 10.60 -0.61
CA GLU A 717 18.38 10.24 0.69
C GLU A 717 16.85 10.46 0.75
N ALA A 718 16.35 11.53 0.09
CA ALA A 718 14.92 11.71 -0.09
C ALA A 718 14.33 10.53 -0.89
N MET A 719 14.88 10.20 -2.07
CA MET A 719 14.42 9.04 -2.86
C MET A 719 14.57 7.69 -2.14
N ARG A 720 15.42 7.57 -1.10
CA ARG A 720 15.49 6.39 -0.23
C ARG A 720 14.29 6.28 0.70
N ILE A 721 13.94 7.37 1.38
CA ILE A 721 12.84 7.40 2.36
C ILE A 721 11.45 7.25 1.68
N LEU A 722 11.36 7.62 0.40
CA LEU A 722 10.11 7.66 -0.37
C LEU A 722 9.75 6.34 -1.06
N ASP A 723 9.07 5.44 -0.34
CA ASP A 723 7.91 4.74 -0.90
C ASP A 723 7.01 4.11 0.21
N ARG A 724 6.07 3.22 -0.17
CA ARG A 724 5.07 2.55 0.68
C ARG A 724 5.58 1.40 1.56
N GLU A 725 5.14 1.43 2.79
CA GLU A 725 5.25 0.34 3.77
C GLU A 725 4.49 -0.92 3.31
N ALA A 726 5.01 -2.10 3.71
CA ALA A 726 4.34 -3.39 3.60
C ALA A 726 4.05 -3.93 5.01
N HIS A 727 2.96 -4.69 5.16
CA HIS A 727 2.50 -5.24 6.43
C HIS A 727 2.58 -6.78 6.41
N GLU A 728 3.12 -7.35 7.49
CA GLU A 728 3.10 -8.79 7.89
C GLU A 728 4.13 -9.76 7.24
N ASP A 729 4.47 -10.82 7.98
CA ASP A 729 5.64 -11.71 7.79
C ASP A 729 5.26 -13.20 7.57
N THR A 730 6.14 -14.03 6.96
CA THR A 730 6.54 -15.41 7.39
C THR A 730 7.47 -16.12 6.35
N GLU A 731 7.85 -17.39 6.60
CA GLU A 731 9.14 -18.04 6.21
C GLU A 731 9.01 -19.20 5.17
N ILE A 732 10.07 -19.46 4.37
CA ILE A 732 10.78 -20.78 4.15
C ILE A 732 11.58 -20.86 2.82
N ASP A 733 12.78 -21.47 2.89
CA ASP A 733 13.73 -21.73 1.78
C ASP A 733 13.30 -22.89 0.84
N GLY A 734 13.62 -22.79 -0.47
CA GLY A 734 13.53 -23.90 -1.43
C GLY A 734 12.81 -23.70 -2.79
N TYR A 735 12.48 -22.48 -3.23
CA TYR A 735 11.55 -22.26 -4.35
C TYR A 735 12.03 -22.60 -5.78
N HIS A 736 11.15 -23.23 -6.57
CA HIS A 736 11.33 -23.52 -8.00
C HIS A 736 10.65 -22.45 -8.89
N VAL A 737 11.45 -21.65 -9.60
CA VAL A 737 10.95 -20.57 -10.48
C VAL A 737 10.35 -21.14 -11.78
N THR A 738 9.01 -21.19 -11.86
CA THR A 738 8.30 -21.73 -13.02
C THR A 738 8.10 -20.70 -14.14
N LYS A 739 8.02 -21.18 -15.39
CA LYS A 739 7.81 -20.34 -16.58
C LYS A 739 6.45 -19.62 -16.51
N GLY A 740 6.50 -18.30 -16.36
CA GLY A 740 5.32 -17.44 -16.27
C GLY A 740 5.10 -16.80 -14.90
N MET A 741 5.87 -17.20 -13.88
CA MET A 741 5.87 -16.53 -12.58
C MET A 741 6.43 -15.10 -12.71
N ARG A 742 5.81 -14.16 -12.00
CA ARG A 742 6.27 -12.76 -11.88
C ARG A 742 7.45 -12.69 -10.92
N ILE A 743 8.38 -11.76 -11.14
CA ILE A 743 9.34 -11.33 -10.11
C ILE A 743 8.99 -9.91 -9.68
N VAL A 744 9.05 -9.67 -8.37
CA VAL A 744 8.84 -8.39 -7.68
C VAL A 744 10.09 -8.13 -6.85
N ILE A 745 10.57 -6.88 -6.81
CA ILE A 745 11.69 -6.49 -5.95
C ILE A 745 11.15 -5.43 -5.00
N PRO A 746 11.15 -5.67 -3.67
CA PRO A 746 10.61 -4.74 -2.70
C PRO A 746 11.66 -3.66 -2.40
N VAL A 747 11.91 -2.78 -3.39
CA VAL A 747 12.88 -1.67 -3.32
C VAL A 747 12.70 -0.87 -2.03
N ILE A 748 11.45 -0.71 -1.58
CA ILE A 748 11.03 0.01 -0.40
C ILE A 748 11.54 -0.65 0.88
N SER A 749 11.31 -1.96 1.03
CA SER A 749 11.81 -2.74 2.16
C SER A 749 13.34 -2.71 2.17
N ILE A 750 13.98 -2.87 1.02
CA ILE A 750 15.45 -2.77 0.88
C ILE A 750 15.98 -1.38 1.25
N HIS A 751 15.23 -0.30 0.96
CA HIS A 751 15.61 1.07 1.30
C HIS A 751 15.30 1.48 2.76
N ARG A 752 14.48 0.70 3.47
CA ARG A 752 14.08 0.93 4.87
C ARG A 752 14.54 -0.15 5.84
N ASP A 753 15.20 -1.21 5.37
CA ASP A 753 15.77 -2.27 6.21
C ASP A 753 16.84 -1.68 7.16
N PRO A 754 16.65 -1.75 8.50
CA PRO A 754 17.63 -1.22 9.45
C PRO A 754 18.97 -1.97 9.44
N ALA A 755 19.04 -3.20 8.92
CA ALA A 755 20.30 -3.93 8.73
C ALA A 755 21.15 -3.39 7.56
N ILE A 756 20.51 -2.73 6.58
CA ILE A 756 21.18 -2.08 5.45
C ILE A 756 21.36 -0.57 5.70
N TRP A 757 20.39 0.05 6.37
CA TRP A 757 20.29 1.50 6.60
C TRP A 757 19.98 1.79 8.08
N PRO A 758 20.99 1.90 8.97
CA PRO A 758 20.78 2.20 10.39
C PRO A 758 19.98 3.48 10.62
N ASP A 759 19.01 3.47 11.53
CA ASP A 759 18.00 4.53 11.71
C ASP A 759 17.28 4.90 10.39
N PRO A 760 16.58 3.95 9.72
CA PRO A 760 16.18 4.06 8.32
C PRO A 760 15.17 5.18 8.01
N MET A 761 14.44 5.67 9.02
CA MET A 761 13.48 6.77 8.84
C MET A 761 14.09 8.18 9.08
N THR A 762 15.36 8.25 9.50
CA THR A 762 16.10 9.51 9.65
C THR A 762 16.67 9.94 8.30
N PHE A 763 16.37 11.18 7.88
CA PHE A 763 16.97 11.83 6.71
C PHE A 763 18.41 12.24 7.02
N ASP A 764 19.37 11.45 6.56
CA ASP A 764 20.81 11.72 6.66
C ASP A 764 21.47 11.63 5.28
N PRO A 765 21.75 12.77 4.63
CA PRO A 765 22.48 12.81 3.35
C PRO A 765 23.88 12.21 3.41
N GLU A 766 24.56 12.19 4.57
CA GLU A 766 25.95 11.73 4.67
C GLU A 766 26.09 10.22 4.37
N ARG A 767 24.98 9.46 4.49
CA ARG A 767 24.85 8.07 3.99
C ARG A 767 25.22 7.92 2.52
N HIS A 768 25.09 8.98 1.73
CA HIS A 768 25.35 8.99 0.29
C HIS A 768 26.73 9.54 -0.07
N THR A 769 27.64 9.71 0.90
CA THR A 769 29.09 9.89 0.64
C THR A 769 29.70 8.70 -0.09
N PRO A 770 30.79 8.87 -0.87
CA PRO A 770 31.48 7.76 -1.54
C PRO A 770 31.89 6.63 -0.57
N GLU A 771 32.37 7.01 0.62
CA GLU A 771 32.83 6.11 1.67
C GLU A 771 31.68 5.27 2.24
N ALA A 772 30.56 5.92 2.61
CA ALA A 772 29.38 5.23 3.12
C ALA A 772 28.67 4.38 2.04
N ARG A 773 28.74 4.77 0.75
CA ARG A 773 28.30 3.92 -0.37
C ARG A 773 29.19 2.67 -0.48
N ALA A 774 30.51 2.80 -0.35
CA ALA A 774 31.46 1.69 -0.48
C ALA A 774 31.34 0.63 0.64
N THR A 775 30.84 1.00 1.82
CA THR A 775 30.59 0.05 2.92
C THR A 775 29.27 -0.72 2.81
N ARG A 776 28.38 -0.37 1.88
CA ARG A 776 27.09 -1.06 1.67
C ARG A 776 27.13 -1.93 0.42
N HIS A 777 26.26 -2.94 0.34
CA HIS A 777 26.16 -3.77 -0.86
C HIS A 777 25.73 -2.91 -2.08
N PRO A 778 26.36 -3.04 -3.26
CA PRO A 778 26.10 -2.12 -4.39
C PRO A 778 24.67 -2.11 -4.92
N TYR A 779 23.86 -3.12 -4.57
CA TYR A 779 22.46 -3.26 -4.98
C TYR A 779 21.48 -2.87 -3.85
N ALA A 780 21.97 -2.25 -2.76
CA ALA A 780 21.14 -1.75 -1.65
C ALA A 780 20.35 -0.47 -2.01
N PHE A 781 20.77 0.27 -3.04
CA PHE A 781 20.14 1.53 -3.44
C PHE A 781 19.80 1.51 -4.94
N MET A 782 18.51 1.64 -5.27
CA MET A 782 18.03 1.53 -6.65
C MET A 782 16.77 2.36 -6.97
N PRO A 783 16.71 3.67 -6.67
CA PRO A 783 15.52 4.50 -6.98
C PRO A 783 15.17 4.56 -8.48
N PHE A 784 16.13 4.26 -9.36
CA PHE A 784 15.95 4.18 -10.81
C PHE A 784 15.93 2.74 -11.36
N GLY A 785 15.94 1.73 -10.48
CA GLY A 785 16.22 0.34 -10.84
C GLY A 785 17.68 0.11 -11.28
N LEU A 786 18.02 -1.13 -11.61
CA LEU A 786 19.38 -1.55 -12.00
C LEU A 786 19.35 -2.45 -13.25
N GLY A 787 20.50 -2.59 -13.92
CA GLY A 787 20.65 -3.37 -15.14
C GLY A 787 19.94 -2.76 -16.37
N PRO A 788 19.86 -3.49 -17.51
CA PRO A 788 19.39 -2.92 -18.78
C PRO A 788 17.96 -2.37 -18.78
N ARG A 789 17.12 -2.80 -17.83
CA ARG A 789 15.74 -2.30 -17.62
C ARG A 789 15.65 -1.14 -16.62
N ASN A 790 16.77 -0.50 -16.24
CA ASN A 790 16.79 0.74 -15.45
C ASN A 790 16.04 1.92 -16.11
N CYS A 791 15.82 2.99 -15.36
CA CYS A 791 15.19 4.21 -15.85
C CYS A 791 16.08 4.92 -16.89
N ILE A 792 15.61 4.97 -18.14
CA ILE A 792 16.31 5.67 -19.23
C ILE A 792 16.44 7.18 -18.97
N GLY A 793 15.46 7.78 -18.27
CA GLY A 793 15.41 9.20 -17.95
C GLY A 793 16.19 9.63 -16.71
N MET A 794 16.91 8.72 -16.03
CA MET A 794 17.60 8.99 -14.75
C MET A 794 18.40 10.31 -14.76
N ARG A 795 19.28 10.48 -15.75
CA ARG A 795 20.19 11.64 -15.85
C ARG A 795 19.46 12.95 -16.20
N LEU A 796 18.32 12.86 -16.89
CA LEU A 796 17.45 14.01 -17.15
C LEU A 796 16.74 14.44 -15.85
N ALA A 797 16.11 13.50 -15.16
CA ALA A 797 15.39 13.79 -13.91
C ALA A 797 16.33 14.36 -12.83
N GLN A 798 17.54 13.80 -12.68
CA GLN A 798 18.55 14.34 -11.75
C GLN A 798 18.98 15.77 -12.13
N LEU A 799 19.16 16.09 -13.41
CA LEU A 799 19.44 17.44 -13.88
C LEU A 799 18.28 18.40 -13.58
N GLU A 800 17.06 18.03 -13.96
CA GLU A 800 15.84 18.84 -13.78
C GLU A 800 15.52 19.12 -12.31
N ILE A 801 15.71 18.15 -11.41
CA ILE A 801 15.53 18.33 -9.96
C ILE A 801 16.63 19.23 -9.40
N ARG A 802 17.91 18.95 -9.68
CA ARG A 802 19.02 19.75 -9.14
C ARG A 802 18.95 21.21 -9.61
N MET A 803 18.60 21.48 -10.88
CA MET A 803 18.46 22.85 -11.38
C MET A 803 17.29 23.60 -10.72
N ALA A 804 16.16 22.93 -10.49
CA ALA A 804 15.02 23.52 -9.79
C ALA A 804 15.37 23.86 -8.33
N ILE A 805 15.88 22.87 -7.59
CA ILE A 805 16.14 23.01 -6.16
C ILE A 805 17.32 23.97 -5.92
N ALA A 806 18.39 23.92 -6.71
CA ALA A 806 19.48 24.89 -6.60
C ALA A 806 18.99 26.33 -6.80
N THR A 807 18.11 26.58 -7.78
CA THR A 807 17.53 27.92 -8.01
C THR A 807 16.63 28.36 -6.87
N ILE A 808 15.85 27.45 -6.29
CA ILE A 808 15.06 27.73 -5.09
C ILE A 808 15.99 28.08 -3.93
N LEU A 809 16.98 27.25 -3.62
CA LEU A 809 17.90 27.44 -2.49
C LEU A 809 18.80 28.68 -2.63
N GLN A 810 19.18 29.05 -3.86
CA GLN A 810 19.95 30.26 -4.16
C GLN A 810 19.19 31.54 -3.78
N HIS A 811 17.87 31.56 -3.97
CA HIS A 811 17.06 32.77 -3.81
C HIS A 811 16.10 32.75 -2.61
N PHE A 812 15.81 31.57 -2.06
CA PHE A 812 14.80 31.36 -1.04
C PHE A 812 15.22 30.33 0.02
N THR A 813 14.80 30.57 1.25
CA THR A 813 14.78 29.56 2.31
C THR A 813 13.34 29.07 2.43
N PRO A 814 13.04 27.81 2.05
CA PRO A 814 11.75 27.21 2.39
C PRO A 814 11.70 26.96 3.90
N VAL A 815 10.53 27.15 4.50
CA VAL A 815 10.26 26.93 5.93
C VAL A 815 8.95 26.20 6.14
N LEU A 816 8.85 25.44 7.23
CA LEU A 816 7.60 24.79 7.63
C LEU A 816 6.53 25.85 8.00
N CYS A 817 5.27 25.45 7.91
CA CYS A 817 4.09 26.25 8.25
C CYS A 817 3.08 25.41 9.03
N ASP A 818 1.96 25.98 9.44
CA ASP A 818 0.98 25.34 10.33
C ASP A 818 0.29 24.11 9.70
N LYS A 819 0.43 23.91 8.37
CA LYS A 819 -0.04 22.74 7.60
C LYS A 819 1.03 21.68 7.35
N SER A 820 2.29 21.91 7.74
CA SER A 820 3.40 20.99 7.44
C SER A 820 3.39 19.79 8.39
N VAL A 821 3.16 18.58 7.87
CA VAL A 821 3.23 17.33 8.63
C VAL A 821 4.54 16.60 8.33
N TYR A 822 5.39 16.42 9.35
CA TYR A 822 6.63 15.66 9.27
C TYR A 822 6.70 14.59 10.40
N PRO A 823 7.11 13.34 10.11
CA PRO A 823 7.44 12.80 8.79
C PRO A 823 6.20 12.74 7.87
N PRO A 824 6.36 12.86 6.53
CA PRO A 824 5.22 12.86 5.62
C PRO A 824 4.45 11.55 5.66
N ARG A 825 3.14 11.63 5.91
CA ARG A 825 2.23 10.48 5.78
C ARG A 825 1.90 10.25 4.32
N LEU A 826 1.69 8.98 3.94
CA LEU A 826 1.76 8.51 2.56
C LEU A 826 0.45 7.82 2.13
N GLN A 827 -0.26 8.37 1.14
CA GLN A 827 -1.54 7.84 0.67
C GLN A 827 -1.40 6.39 0.17
N LYS A 828 -2.27 5.47 0.60
CA LYS A 828 -2.14 4.02 0.33
C LYS A 828 -2.06 3.60 -1.16
N PHE A 829 -2.60 4.41 -2.09
CA PHE A 829 -2.74 4.05 -3.52
C PHE A 829 -2.08 5.02 -4.52
N LYS A 830 -1.34 6.03 -4.06
CA LYS A 830 -0.65 7.02 -4.91
C LYS A 830 0.71 7.39 -4.32
N PHE A 831 1.65 7.87 -5.13
CA PHE A 831 2.93 8.44 -4.67
C PHE A 831 2.80 9.89 -4.13
N GLU A 832 1.72 10.17 -3.41
CA GLU A 832 1.38 11.47 -2.82
C GLU A 832 1.42 11.40 -1.28
N SER A 833 1.54 12.56 -0.63
CA SER A 833 1.30 12.68 0.82
C SER A 833 -0.21 12.72 1.14
N GLU A 834 -0.60 12.24 2.32
CA GLU A 834 -1.98 12.29 2.81
C GLU A 834 -2.40 13.73 3.19
N ASP A 835 -1.50 14.49 3.84
CA ASP A 835 -1.75 15.85 4.32
C ASP A 835 -1.36 16.95 3.31
N GLY A 836 -0.53 16.59 2.32
CA GLY A 836 0.11 17.52 1.38
C GLY A 836 1.45 18.07 1.91
N LEU A 837 2.33 18.51 1.01
CA LEU A 837 3.69 18.93 1.34
C LEU A 837 3.77 20.45 1.43
N TRP A 838 3.14 21.03 2.45
CA TRP A 838 2.99 22.48 2.61
C TRP A 838 4.26 23.15 3.17
N VAL A 839 4.65 24.29 2.59
CA VAL A 839 5.74 25.17 3.08
C VAL A 839 5.39 26.66 2.87
N LYS A 840 6.16 27.55 3.48
CA LYS A 840 6.29 28.97 3.08
C LYS A 840 7.70 29.20 2.52
N PHE A 841 7.88 30.22 1.68
CA PHE A 841 9.21 30.63 1.18
C PHE A 841 9.58 32.00 1.73
N GLN A 842 10.81 32.14 2.23
CA GLN A 842 11.41 33.41 2.66
C GLN A 842 12.52 33.81 1.68
N ALA A 843 12.63 35.09 1.31
CA ALA A 843 13.67 35.55 0.39
C ALA A 843 15.07 35.59 1.04
N ARG A 844 16.11 35.26 0.26
CA ARG A 844 17.54 35.41 0.62
C ARG A 844 18.13 36.69 -0.02
N ALA A 845 19.28 37.16 0.48
CA ALA A 845 19.89 38.47 0.16
C ALA A 845 21.12 38.40 -0.78
#